data_AF-A0A7V9C876-F1
#
_entry.id   AF-A0A7V9C876-F1
#
_cell.length_a   1.000
_cell.length_b   1.000
_cell.length_c   1.000
_cell.angle_alpha   90.00
_cell.angle_beta   90.00
_cell.angle_gamma   90.00
#
_symmetry.space_group_name_H-M   'P 1'
#
loop_
_entity.id
_entity.type
_entity.pdbx_description
1 polymer ?
#
loop_
_entity_poly.entity_id
_entity_poly.type
_entity_poly.pdbx_seq_one_letter_code
_entity_poly.pdbx_strand_id
1 'polypeptide(L)'
;MEKQGNDAKALKTAKILANAANWKHLARWHGEGYFELHTEDIGDIPVRLFLTQKLLNEAEDILYRQIVNATRFPGVKMVVITPDTHYGYGVPVGCVLITDYEAGAVAMGPVGYDIGCFTADTLVPTVDGRSYSISELVGRREEILVYALTPEHKITVARATAKLTRTKSPLVRLTLDNGREIRCTPDHEFMLRDGSFREAQDLKPKTSLMPFHAPINANLHGHISSVQYSYNHKIISVEFLNETAEVYCLTVPEYGNFALDAGVFVHNCGMMSAQSNVRVEEATPEKRMEFNRAVMRRVEMGAGGKSHRLGKVLEGEFQNLVRGGAEYYVEKYGASFDRSRAERHRIPVDDSWQIPWGGRGRPERGREQLGSLGGGNHFIELQRSEQTDTIFVQVHTGSRGFGHGLATNYFEMARAEKPTEIRDIDLGYFTPDSEHYRDYLNAVAAGGNFAILNRLIIFEGIAEAFREVFHKDLELIYEISHNLVQREEHPQLGTVWVHRKGATRAFPAHHPALQGTHWEATGHPVLIPGSNKDWSYILRPLAGAERSGYSVNHGAGRRLSRGEAIRTLSQRAIDDEYREAGILVNTDGRVPLDEAAPAYKSSQEVVEAVINAGLAEVEHRLWPLASLKGTDKKSGRRKKYAKKSGRHF
;
A
#
# COMPACT_ATOMS: atom_id res chain seq x y z
N MET A 1 -36.08 2.01 -44.94
CA MET A 1 -35.36 3.26 -44.65
C MET A 1 -36.14 3.97 -43.54
N GLU A 2 -35.60 4.36 -42.38
CA GLU A 2 -34.36 4.04 -41.64
C GLU A 2 -34.41 4.78 -40.28
N LYS A 3 -33.39 4.67 -39.42
CA LYS A 3 -33.21 5.52 -38.21
C LYS A 3 -34.21 5.42 -37.03
N GLN A 4 -34.72 4.23 -36.69
CA GLN A 4 -35.29 3.97 -35.34
C GLN A 4 -34.82 2.66 -34.68
N GLY A 5 -33.77 2.00 -35.21
CA GLY A 5 -33.33 0.67 -34.76
C GLY A 5 -32.06 0.60 -33.88
N ASN A 6 -31.22 1.64 -33.81
CA ASN A 6 -29.84 1.51 -33.30
C ASN A 6 -29.62 1.93 -31.84
N ASP A 7 -30.28 2.98 -31.34
CA ASP A 7 -29.85 3.63 -30.09
C ASP A 7 -30.23 2.85 -28.81
N ALA A 8 -31.06 1.81 -28.94
CA ALA A 8 -31.49 0.97 -27.82
C ALA A 8 -30.50 -0.15 -27.42
N LYS A 9 -29.37 -0.31 -28.14
CA LYS A 9 -28.47 -1.47 -27.98
C LYS A 9 -27.05 -1.17 -27.52
N ALA A 10 -26.66 0.10 -27.39
CA ALA A 10 -25.29 0.52 -27.03
C ALA A 10 -25.05 0.76 -25.52
N LEU A 11 -26.08 0.68 -24.68
CA LEU A 11 -26.03 1.02 -23.24
C LEU A 11 -26.46 -0.16 -22.36
N LYS A 12 -25.69 -1.25 -22.39
CA LYS A 12 -25.77 -2.34 -21.42
C LYS A 12 -24.44 -3.10 -21.31
N THR A 13 -24.20 -3.64 -20.12
CA THR A 13 -23.11 -4.58 -19.80
C THR A 13 -21.70 -3.98 -19.84
N ALA A 14 -21.11 -3.73 -18.66
CA ALA A 14 -19.65 -3.73 -18.53
C ALA A 14 -19.17 -5.12 -18.98
N LYS A 15 -18.30 -5.17 -20.00
CA LYS A 15 -18.01 -6.37 -20.81
C LYS A 15 -17.78 -7.59 -19.90
N ILE A 16 -18.73 -8.54 -19.90
CA ILE A 16 -18.59 -9.80 -19.16
C ILE A 16 -17.36 -10.49 -19.74
N LEU A 17 -16.37 -10.72 -18.87
CA LEU A 17 -15.12 -11.35 -19.28
C LEU A 17 -15.38 -12.84 -19.53
N ALA A 18 -15.03 -13.32 -20.72
CA ALA A 18 -15.40 -14.64 -21.21
C ALA A 18 -14.93 -15.77 -20.30
N ASN A 19 -13.78 -15.60 -19.63
CA ASN A 19 -13.14 -16.65 -18.84
C ASN A 19 -13.03 -16.38 -17.33
N ALA A 20 -13.76 -15.38 -16.80
CA ALA A 20 -13.66 -15.01 -15.38
C ALA A 20 -13.99 -16.14 -14.39
N ALA A 21 -14.86 -17.07 -14.76
CA ALA A 21 -15.25 -18.20 -13.90
C ALA A 21 -14.29 -19.41 -13.98
N ASN A 22 -13.32 -19.43 -14.91
CA ASN A 22 -12.47 -20.61 -15.15
C ASN A 22 -11.00 -20.29 -15.50
N TRP A 23 -10.56 -19.03 -15.41
CA TRP A 23 -9.22 -18.58 -15.82
C TRP A 23 -8.05 -19.39 -15.24
N LYS A 24 -8.17 -19.88 -14.00
CA LYS A 24 -7.17 -20.76 -13.34
C LYS A 24 -6.88 -22.04 -14.12
N HIS A 25 -7.86 -22.56 -14.86
CA HIS A 25 -7.70 -23.74 -15.74
C HIS A 25 -7.15 -23.39 -17.13
N LEU A 26 -7.02 -22.10 -17.46
CA LEU A 26 -6.44 -21.59 -18.70
C LEU A 26 -4.98 -21.11 -18.52
N ALA A 27 -4.52 -21.01 -17.27
CA ALA A 27 -3.10 -20.89 -16.92
C ALA A 27 -2.40 -22.24 -17.17
N ARG A 28 -1.43 -22.26 -18.08
CA ARG A 28 -0.68 -23.45 -18.51
C ARG A 28 0.74 -23.40 -17.97
N TRP A 29 1.25 -24.50 -17.43
CA TRP A 29 2.63 -24.58 -16.95
C TRP A 29 3.63 -24.50 -18.11
N HIS A 30 4.57 -23.55 -18.07
CA HIS A 30 5.59 -23.34 -19.12
C HIS A 30 6.79 -24.32 -18.99
N GLY A 31 6.91 -25.05 -17.89
CA GLY A 31 8.07 -25.91 -17.60
C GLY A 31 9.20 -25.18 -16.87
N GLU A 32 9.48 -23.93 -17.23
CA GLU A 32 10.49 -23.06 -16.58
C GLU A 32 10.03 -22.46 -15.23
N GLY A 33 9.18 -23.16 -14.47
CA GLY A 33 8.78 -22.75 -13.11
C GLY A 33 7.65 -21.72 -13.01
N TYR A 34 6.98 -21.37 -14.11
CA TYR A 34 5.85 -20.43 -14.12
C TYR A 34 4.69 -20.89 -15.01
N PHE A 35 3.53 -20.24 -14.86
CA PHE A 35 2.37 -20.44 -15.74
C PHE A 35 2.23 -19.29 -16.75
N GLU A 36 1.85 -19.60 -17.99
CA GLU A 36 1.37 -18.63 -18.97
C GLU A 36 -0.15 -18.70 -19.08
N LEU A 37 -0.81 -17.55 -18.97
CA LEU A 37 -2.27 -17.42 -19.08
C LEU A 37 -2.61 -17.03 -20.52
N HIS A 38 -3.52 -17.80 -21.16
CA HIS A 38 -4.02 -17.51 -22.51
C HIS A 38 -5.55 -17.47 -22.50
N THR A 39 -6.15 -16.30 -22.76
CA THR A 39 -7.60 -16.10 -22.76
C THR A 39 -8.05 -15.10 -23.83
N GLU A 40 -9.33 -15.12 -24.20
CA GLU A 40 -9.90 -14.18 -25.17
C GLU A 40 -9.96 -12.73 -24.62
N ASP A 41 -9.95 -12.56 -23.30
CA ASP A 41 -10.08 -11.25 -22.66
C ASP A 41 -8.77 -10.44 -22.63
N ILE A 42 -7.61 -11.12 -22.73
CA ILE A 42 -6.26 -10.52 -22.73
C ILE A 42 -5.66 -10.32 -24.13
N GLY A 43 -6.10 -11.09 -25.13
CA GLY A 43 -5.54 -11.07 -26.49
C GLY A 43 -4.13 -11.65 -26.56
N ASP A 44 -3.30 -11.13 -27.47
CA ASP A 44 -1.93 -11.61 -27.72
C ASP A 44 -0.90 -11.14 -26.68
N ILE A 45 -1.32 -10.43 -25.63
CA ILE A 45 -0.41 -9.93 -24.58
C ILE A 45 0.08 -11.10 -23.71
N PRO A 46 1.40 -11.35 -23.60
CA PRO A 46 1.93 -12.37 -22.71
C PRO A 46 1.65 -12.05 -21.24
N VAL A 47 0.98 -12.97 -20.55
CA VAL A 47 0.69 -12.89 -19.12
C VAL A 47 1.36 -14.04 -18.38
N ARG A 48 2.35 -13.73 -17.55
CA ARG A 48 3.15 -14.72 -16.81
C ARG A 48 2.84 -14.69 -15.32
N LEU A 49 2.46 -15.84 -14.77
CA LEU A 49 2.08 -16.02 -13.37
C LEU A 49 3.16 -16.86 -12.66
N PHE A 50 3.98 -16.21 -11.84
CA PHE A 50 5.05 -16.86 -11.07
C PHE A 50 4.50 -17.41 -9.75
N LEU A 51 3.59 -18.39 -9.87
CA LEU A 51 2.87 -19.00 -8.76
C LEU A 51 3.27 -20.47 -8.61
N THR A 52 3.24 -21.01 -7.39
CA THR A 52 3.11 -22.47 -7.21
C THR A 52 1.69 -22.89 -7.63
N GLN A 53 1.47 -24.18 -7.91
CA GLN A 53 0.12 -24.70 -8.16
C GLN A 53 -0.84 -24.43 -6.98
N LYS A 54 -0.33 -24.42 -5.75
CA LYS A 54 -1.12 -24.09 -4.55
C LYS A 54 -1.49 -22.59 -4.54
N LEU A 55 -0.54 -21.69 -4.79
CA LEU A 55 -0.80 -20.25 -4.89
C LEU A 55 -1.78 -19.90 -6.03
N LEU A 56 -1.72 -20.59 -7.18
CA LEU A 56 -2.68 -20.44 -8.28
C LEU A 56 -4.10 -20.89 -7.88
N ASN A 57 -4.21 -21.98 -7.11
CA ASN A 57 -5.51 -22.46 -6.61
C ASN A 57 -6.11 -21.50 -5.55
N GLU A 58 -5.26 -20.99 -4.65
CA GLU A 58 -5.64 -20.05 -3.58
C GLU A 58 -5.83 -18.59 -4.06
N ALA A 59 -5.46 -18.25 -5.29
CA ALA A 59 -5.61 -16.91 -5.86
C ALA A 59 -7.08 -16.45 -5.88
N GLU A 60 -7.35 -15.18 -5.57
CA GLU A 60 -8.72 -14.63 -5.58
C GLU A 60 -9.26 -14.51 -7.02
N ASP A 61 -10.51 -14.88 -7.27
CA ASP A 61 -11.06 -14.88 -8.65
C ASP A 61 -11.18 -13.46 -9.25
N ILE A 62 -11.28 -12.43 -8.41
CA ILE A 62 -11.27 -11.02 -8.84
C ILE A 62 -9.97 -10.64 -9.57
N LEU A 63 -8.84 -11.29 -9.25
CA LEU A 63 -7.53 -11.01 -9.84
C LEU A 63 -7.55 -11.11 -11.36
N TYR A 64 -8.34 -12.01 -11.94
CA TYR A 64 -8.45 -12.12 -13.39
C TYR A 64 -8.95 -10.84 -14.06
N ARG A 65 -9.96 -10.16 -13.48
CA ARG A 65 -10.41 -8.86 -14.00
C ARG A 65 -9.30 -7.82 -13.91
N GLN A 66 -8.48 -7.87 -12.87
CA GLN A 66 -7.39 -6.94 -12.64
C GLN A 66 -6.17 -7.19 -13.56
N ILE A 67 -5.88 -8.46 -13.87
CA ILE A 67 -4.92 -8.90 -14.88
C ILE A 67 -5.37 -8.42 -16.28
N VAL A 68 -6.65 -8.64 -16.60
CA VAL A 68 -7.29 -8.17 -17.84
C VAL A 68 -7.35 -6.64 -17.93
N ASN A 69 -7.41 -5.91 -16.82
CA ASN A 69 -7.22 -4.46 -16.82
C ASN A 69 -5.76 -4.10 -17.15
N ALA A 70 -4.78 -4.82 -16.58
CA ALA A 70 -3.36 -4.57 -16.81
C ALA A 70 -2.97 -4.76 -18.28
N THR A 71 -3.51 -5.76 -18.99
CA THR A 71 -3.22 -5.97 -20.43
C THR A 71 -3.83 -4.92 -21.36
N ARG A 72 -4.64 -3.97 -20.86
CA ARG A 72 -5.40 -2.99 -21.67
C ARG A 72 -4.84 -1.58 -21.69
N PHE A 73 -3.75 -1.29 -20.97
CA PHE A 73 -3.06 -0.01 -21.11
C PHE A 73 -2.39 0.10 -22.50
N PRO A 74 -2.29 1.30 -23.10
CA PRO A 74 -1.62 1.45 -24.40
C PRO A 74 -0.15 1.00 -24.40
N GLY A 75 0.24 0.28 -25.46
CA GLY A 75 1.61 -0.15 -25.69
C GLY A 75 2.15 -1.21 -24.71
N VAL A 76 1.28 -1.92 -23.98
CA VAL A 76 1.71 -3.05 -23.14
C VAL A 76 2.40 -4.14 -23.99
N LYS A 77 3.51 -4.65 -23.47
CA LYS A 77 4.34 -5.71 -24.06
C LYS A 77 4.26 -7.01 -23.29
N MET A 78 4.04 -6.94 -21.96
CA MET A 78 3.95 -8.09 -21.06
C MET A 78 3.29 -7.68 -19.74
N VAL A 79 2.54 -8.59 -19.13
CA VAL A 79 2.13 -8.52 -17.72
C VAL A 79 2.75 -9.68 -16.94
N VAL A 80 3.34 -9.37 -15.80
CA VAL A 80 3.96 -10.35 -14.89
C VAL A 80 3.26 -10.25 -13.53
N ILE A 81 2.87 -11.39 -12.98
CA ILE A 81 2.21 -11.51 -11.68
C ILE A 81 3.09 -12.31 -10.73
N THR A 82 3.42 -11.72 -9.59
CA THR A 82 4.35 -12.26 -8.58
C THR A 82 3.62 -13.10 -7.53
N PRO A 83 4.30 -14.03 -6.82
CA PRO A 83 3.65 -15.01 -5.96
C PRO A 83 2.89 -14.43 -4.74
N ASP A 84 3.23 -13.21 -4.32
CA ASP A 84 2.53 -12.44 -3.30
C ASP A 84 1.22 -11.79 -3.78
N THR A 85 0.81 -12.01 -5.04
CA THR A 85 -0.35 -11.35 -5.65
C THR A 85 -1.64 -11.44 -4.83
N HIS A 86 -2.34 -10.31 -4.70
CA HIS A 86 -3.63 -10.18 -4.01
C HIS A 86 -4.37 -8.93 -4.51
N TYR A 87 -5.66 -8.81 -4.15
CA TYR A 87 -6.53 -7.72 -4.61
C TYR A 87 -5.87 -6.35 -4.44
N GLY A 88 -5.95 -5.55 -5.50
CA GLY A 88 -5.42 -4.19 -5.53
C GLY A 88 -6.39 -3.18 -6.15
N TYR A 89 -5.92 -1.95 -6.28
CA TYR A 89 -6.65 -0.83 -6.90
C TYR A 89 -6.39 -0.81 -8.43
N GLY A 90 -7.44 -1.02 -9.25
CA GLY A 90 -7.36 -1.20 -10.71
C GLY A 90 -6.71 -2.50 -11.18
N VAL A 91 -5.42 -2.67 -10.86
CA VAL A 91 -4.58 -3.85 -11.10
C VAL A 91 -4.14 -4.51 -9.77
N PRO A 92 -3.72 -5.79 -9.74
CA PRO A 92 -3.34 -6.49 -8.51
C PRO A 92 -2.18 -5.80 -7.78
N VAL A 93 -2.09 -5.99 -6.47
CA VAL A 93 -0.78 -5.93 -5.80
C VAL A 93 -0.02 -7.21 -6.19
N GLY A 94 1.30 -7.13 -6.39
CA GLY A 94 2.08 -8.18 -7.03
C GLY A 94 2.01 -8.14 -8.56
N CYS A 95 1.79 -6.95 -9.14
CA CYS A 95 1.69 -6.73 -10.58
C CYS A 95 2.92 -5.98 -11.11
N VAL A 96 3.49 -6.47 -12.20
CA VAL A 96 4.53 -5.83 -12.98
C VAL A 96 4.00 -5.63 -14.40
N LEU A 97 3.96 -4.37 -14.85
CA LEU A 97 3.42 -3.99 -16.16
C LEU A 97 4.53 -3.40 -17.03
N ILE A 98 4.82 -4.06 -18.15
CA ILE A 98 5.86 -3.63 -19.09
C ILE A 98 5.18 -2.98 -20.30
N THR A 99 5.44 -1.70 -20.53
CA THR A 99 4.99 -0.95 -21.72
C THR A 99 6.17 -0.50 -22.58
N ASP A 100 5.89 -0.28 -23.87
CA ASP A 100 6.82 0.31 -24.85
C ASP A 100 7.39 1.65 -24.37
N TYR A 101 8.68 1.93 -24.56
CA TYR A 101 9.27 3.20 -24.14
C TYR A 101 8.82 4.41 -24.96
N GLU A 102 8.68 4.24 -26.28
CA GLU A 102 8.44 5.33 -27.25
C GLU A 102 6.95 5.59 -27.51
N ALA A 103 6.11 4.55 -27.39
CA ALA A 103 4.67 4.61 -27.65
C ALA A 103 3.78 4.15 -26.48
N GLY A 104 4.37 3.64 -25.40
CA GLY A 104 3.65 3.03 -24.29
C GLY A 104 3.17 4.01 -23.23
N ALA A 105 2.07 3.63 -22.58
CA ALA A 105 1.52 4.38 -21.47
C ALA A 105 2.42 4.28 -20.22
N VAL A 106 2.49 5.38 -19.47
CA VAL A 106 2.84 5.39 -18.04
C VAL A 106 1.55 5.39 -17.23
N ALA A 107 1.36 4.40 -16.36
CA ALA A 107 0.08 4.09 -15.72
C ALA A 107 0.16 4.20 -14.19
N MET A 108 -0.77 4.95 -13.59
CA MET A 108 -0.77 5.26 -12.15
C MET A 108 -1.29 4.11 -11.28
N GLY A 109 -2.30 3.37 -11.76
CA GLY A 109 -2.85 2.18 -11.08
C GLY A 109 -1.80 1.13 -10.74
N PRO A 110 -0.93 0.75 -11.69
CA PRO A 110 0.31 -0.03 -11.49
C PRO A 110 1.40 0.61 -10.59
N VAL A 111 1.08 1.64 -9.78
CA VAL A 111 1.99 2.27 -8.81
C VAL A 111 1.34 2.48 -7.40
N GLY A 112 0.10 2.99 -7.28
CA GLY A 112 -0.75 2.92 -6.04
C GLY A 112 -0.72 4.09 -5.01
N TYR A 113 -1.79 4.24 -4.16
CA TYR A 113 -2.02 5.42 -3.27
C TYR A 113 -3.03 5.28 -2.05
N ASP A 114 -2.84 6.08 -0.96
CA ASP A 114 -3.54 6.25 0.39
C ASP A 114 -4.54 7.43 0.80
N ILE A 115 -5.88 7.28 0.87
CA ILE A 115 -6.94 8.36 1.03
C ILE A 115 -7.70 8.42 2.43
N GLY A 116 -8.56 9.44 2.74
CA GLY A 116 -9.58 9.48 3.86
C GLY A 116 -10.20 10.87 4.28
N CYS A 117 -11.55 11.00 4.52
CA CYS A 117 -12.31 12.24 4.11
C CYS A 117 -13.67 12.81 4.78
N PHE A 118 -14.19 12.53 6.00
CA PHE A 118 -15.59 12.92 6.45
C PHE A 118 -15.80 13.99 7.55
N THR A 119 -16.89 14.78 7.63
CA THR A 119 -17.08 15.77 8.75
C THR A 119 -17.42 15.19 10.13
N ALA A 120 -17.19 16.00 11.18
CA ALA A 120 -17.50 15.71 12.59
C ALA A 120 -18.93 15.19 12.85
N ASP A 121 -19.91 15.82 12.21
CA ASP A 121 -21.36 15.63 12.38
C ASP A 121 -21.93 14.50 11.50
N THR A 122 -21.14 13.95 10.57
CA THR A 122 -21.55 12.83 9.72
C THR A 122 -22.03 11.67 10.59
N LEU A 123 -23.33 11.35 10.52
CA LEU A 123 -23.93 10.26 11.26
C LEU A 123 -23.53 8.89 10.69
N VAL A 124 -23.29 7.93 11.56
CA VAL A 124 -22.98 6.53 11.25
C VAL A 124 -23.93 5.62 12.05
N PRO A 125 -24.65 4.70 11.38
CA PRO A 125 -25.62 3.82 12.00
C PRO A 125 -24.91 2.68 12.70
N THR A 126 -25.29 2.46 13.96
CA THR A 126 -24.78 1.39 14.81
C THR A 126 -25.86 0.33 15.06
N VAL A 127 -25.44 -0.87 15.44
CA VAL A 127 -26.33 -2.04 15.57
C VAL A 127 -27.25 -1.99 16.80
N ASP A 128 -27.07 -1.00 17.68
CA ASP A 128 -27.97 -0.70 18.80
C ASP A 128 -29.27 0.03 18.37
N GLY A 129 -29.50 0.16 17.06
CA GLY A 129 -30.68 0.82 16.50
C GLY A 129 -30.61 2.34 16.53
N ARG A 130 -29.40 2.91 16.69
CA ARG A 130 -29.14 4.35 16.75
C ARG A 130 -28.12 4.73 15.67
N SER A 131 -28.01 6.03 15.42
CA SER A 131 -26.95 6.60 14.58
C SER A 131 -26.23 7.68 15.39
N TYR A 132 -24.90 7.65 15.37
CA TYR A 132 -24.03 8.56 16.13
C TYR A 132 -23.13 9.32 15.16
N SER A 133 -22.84 10.59 15.44
CA SER A 133 -21.86 11.32 14.63
C SER A 133 -20.46 10.71 14.75
N ILE A 134 -19.65 10.78 13.70
CA ILE A 134 -18.27 10.24 13.73
C ILE A 134 -17.47 10.89 14.88
N SER A 135 -17.74 12.15 15.24
CA SER A 135 -17.12 12.81 16.40
C SER A 135 -17.53 12.19 17.75
N GLU A 136 -18.80 11.83 17.98
CA GLU A 136 -19.26 11.10 19.19
C GLU A 136 -18.72 9.66 19.27
N LEU A 137 -18.28 9.11 18.14
CA LEU A 137 -17.62 7.81 18.05
C LEU A 137 -16.11 7.92 18.35
N VAL A 138 -15.48 9.10 18.23
CA VAL A 138 -14.06 9.29 18.58
C VAL A 138 -13.86 9.10 20.08
N GLY A 139 -13.01 8.14 20.45
CA GLY A 139 -12.61 7.92 21.83
C GLY A 139 -13.62 7.17 22.71
N ARG A 140 -14.69 6.61 22.13
CA ARG A 140 -15.50 5.58 22.80
C ARG A 140 -14.60 4.40 23.22
N ARG A 141 -14.96 3.78 24.36
CA ARG A 141 -14.27 2.60 24.91
C ARG A 141 -15.00 1.29 24.65
N GLU A 142 -16.29 1.38 24.36
CA GLU A 142 -17.16 0.28 23.99
C GLU A 142 -17.06 -0.01 22.49
N GLU A 143 -17.53 -1.18 22.06
CA GLU A 143 -17.35 -1.63 20.69
C GLU A 143 -18.26 -0.86 19.72
N ILE A 144 -17.65 -0.11 18.81
CA ILE A 144 -18.37 0.60 17.76
C ILE A 144 -18.69 -0.43 16.66
N LEU A 145 -19.90 -0.97 16.70
CA LEU A 145 -20.43 -1.92 15.71
C LEU A 145 -21.31 -1.16 14.71
N VAL A 146 -20.84 -1.07 13.47
CA VAL A 146 -21.49 -0.35 12.36
C VAL A 146 -21.88 -1.33 11.26
N TYR A 147 -22.61 -0.86 10.26
CA TYR A 147 -22.86 -1.62 9.05
C TYR A 147 -21.74 -1.42 8.02
N ALA A 148 -21.46 -2.45 7.22
CA ALA A 148 -20.47 -2.44 6.14
C ALA A 148 -20.97 -3.30 4.96
N LEU A 149 -20.26 -3.28 3.82
CA LEU A 149 -20.54 -4.16 2.68
C LEU A 149 -19.50 -5.26 2.55
N THR A 150 -19.95 -6.51 2.37
CA THR A 150 -19.09 -7.61 1.92
C THR A 150 -18.71 -7.43 0.44
N PRO A 151 -17.69 -8.17 -0.07
CA PRO A 151 -17.34 -8.15 -1.50
C PRO A 151 -18.51 -8.50 -2.44
N GLU A 152 -19.50 -9.27 -1.97
CA GLU A 152 -20.71 -9.62 -2.73
C GLU A 152 -21.84 -8.56 -2.60
N HIS A 153 -21.49 -7.34 -2.18
CA HIS A 153 -22.39 -6.21 -1.95
C HIS A 153 -23.51 -6.48 -0.93
N LYS A 154 -23.30 -7.38 0.05
CA LYS A 154 -24.26 -7.66 1.12
C LYS A 154 -23.97 -6.77 2.33
N ILE A 155 -25.03 -6.21 2.92
CA ILE A 155 -24.94 -5.50 4.20
C ILE A 155 -24.59 -6.50 5.31
N THR A 156 -23.54 -6.19 6.06
CA THR A 156 -23.06 -6.96 7.22
C THR A 156 -22.79 -6.03 8.40
N VAL A 157 -22.51 -6.59 9.57
CA VAL A 157 -22.08 -5.87 10.78
C VAL A 157 -20.56 -5.98 10.91
N ALA A 158 -19.90 -4.85 11.15
CA ALA A 158 -18.44 -4.76 11.25
C ALA A 158 -18.00 -3.87 12.42
N ARG A 159 -16.79 -4.13 12.94
CA ARG A 159 -16.17 -3.31 13.99
C ARG A 159 -15.46 -2.09 13.38
N ALA A 160 -15.66 -0.94 14.00
CA ALA A 160 -15.16 0.35 13.53
C ALA A 160 -14.25 1.06 14.54
N THR A 161 -13.53 2.09 14.09
CA THR A 161 -12.83 3.05 14.93
C THR A 161 -12.81 4.43 14.28
N ALA A 162 -13.46 5.41 14.93
CA ALA A 162 -13.44 6.81 14.50
C ALA A 162 -12.15 7.52 14.95
N LYS A 163 -11.57 8.34 14.06
CA LYS A 163 -10.50 9.30 14.39
C LYS A 163 -10.61 10.59 13.59
N LEU A 164 -10.23 11.71 14.20
CA LEU A 164 -9.99 12.99 13.50
C LEU A 164 -8.80 12.83 12.54
N THR A 165 -8.89 13.36 11.31
CA THR A 165 -7.88 13.16 10.24
C THR A 165 -7.33 14.45 9.64
N ARG A 166 -8.14 15.50 9.43
CA ARG A 166 -7.70 16.81 8.91
C ARG A 166 -8.54 17.92 9.59
N THR A 167 -7.98 19.08 9.93
CA THR A 167 -8.70 20.06 10.79
C THR A 167 -9.27 21.31 10.10
N LYS A 168 -8.96 21.52 8.82
CA LYS A 168 -9.48 22.65 8.01
C LYS A 168 -9.65 22.23 6.55
N SER A 169 -10.55 21.28 6.29
CA SER A 169 -10.81 20.82 4.92
C SER A 169 -11.96 21.58 4.29
N PRO A 170 -11.90 21.92 2.99
CA PRO A 170 -13.08 22.36 2.24
C PRO A 170 -14.12 21.24 2.21
N LEU A 171 -15.40 21.61 2.08
CA LEU A 171 -16.52 20.66 2.16
C LEU A 171 -17.41 20.70 0.91
N VAL A 172 -17.95 19.53 0.59
CA VAL A 172 -19.13 19.35 -0.25
C VAL A 172 -20.26 18.78 0.61
N ARG A 173 -21.44 19.40 0.53
CA ARG A 173 -22.72 18.82 0.94
C ARG A 173 -23.29 18.03 -0.24
N LEU A 174 -23.71 16.81 0.04
CA LEU A 174 -24.53 15.99 -0.86
C LEU A 174 -25.93 15.85 -0.27
N THR A 175 -26.96 16.29 -0.99
CA THR A 175 -28.36 16.09 -0.59
C THR A 175 -28.91 14.86 -1.30
N LEU A 176 -29.61 13.96 -0.60
CA LEU A 176 -30.16 12.71 -1.14
C LEU A 176 -31.69 12.72 -1.30
N ASP A 177 -32.22 11.79 -2.09
CA ASP A 177 -33.66 11.61 -2.38
C ASP A 177 -34.48 11.11 -1.18
N ASN A 178 -33.82 10.77 -0.08
CA ASN A 178 -34.42 10.51 1.24
C ASN A 178 -34.41 11.75 2.16
N GLY A 179 -33.96 12.91 1.67
CA GLY A 179 -33.87 14.17 2.42
C GLY A 179 -32.69 14.27 3.39
N ARG A 180 -31.72 13.34 3.35
CA ARG A 180 -30.49 13.41 4.16
C ARG A 180 -29.38 14.20 3.46
N GLU A 181 -28.56 14.86 4.27
CA GLU A 181 -27.32 15.52 3.84
C GLU A 181 -26.09 14.71 4.25
N ILE A 182 -25.04 14.75 3.44
CA ILE A 182 -23.70 14.23 3.75
C ILE A 182 -22.69 15.35 3.58
N ARG A 183 -21.94 15.70 4.61
CA ARG A 183 -20.82 16.65 4.51
C ARG A 183 -19.49 15.91 4.53
N CYS A 184 -18.69 16.09 3.50
CA CYS A 184 -17.44 15.37 3.28
C CYS A 184 -16.44 16.25 2.54
N THR A 185 -15.16 15.86 2.49
CA THR A 185 -14.22 16.55 1.61
C THR A 185 -14.52 16.22 0.15
N PRO A 186 -14.23 17.11 -0.82
CA PRO A 186 -14.55 16.90 -2.22
C PRO A 186 -13.97 15.59 -2.78
N ASP A 187 -12.79 15.21 -2.29
CA ASP A 187 -12.02 13.99 -2.57
C ASP A 187 -12.54 12.73 -1.84
N HIS A 188 -13.82 12.66 -1.46
CA HIS A 188 -14.38 11.42 -0.91
C HIS A 188 -15.15 10.60 -1.94
N GLU A 189 -14.73 9.36 -2.15
CA GLU A 189 -15.35 8.46 -3.12
C GLU A 189 -16.59 7.73 -2.57
N PHE A 190 -17.72 7.95 -3.23
CA PHE A 190 -18.97 7.26 -3.02
C PHE A 190 -19.13 6.08 -3.98
N MET A 191 -19.32 4.87 -3.43
CA MET A 191 -19.77 3.72 -4.19
C MET A 191 -21.17 3.99 -4.76
N LEU A 192 -21.33 3.71 -6.05
CA LEU A 192 -22.58 3.78 -6.82
C LEU A 192 -23.27 2.41 -6.81
N ARG A 193 -24.57 2.36 -7.14
CA ARG A 193 -25.35 1.11 -7.09
C ARG A 193 -24.82 -0.02 -8.01
N ASP A 194 -24.01 0.29 -9.00
CA ASP A 194 -23.36 -0.69 -9.88
C ASP A 194 -22.01 -1.22 -9.35
N GLY A 195 -21.56 -0.75 -8.18
CA GLY A 195 -20.28 -1.10 -7.56
C GLY A 195 -19.09 -0.24 -8.03
N SER A 196 -19.29 0.69 -8.97
CA SER A 196 -18.26 1.70 -9.30
C SER A 196 -18.18 2.78 -8.21
N PHE A 197 -17.12 3.60 -8.22
CA PHE A 197 -16.92 4.69 -7.27
C PHE A 197 -16.95 6.05 -7.96
N ARG A 198 -17.25 7.12 -7.20
CA ARG A 198 -17.15 8.50 -7.67
C ARG A 198 -16.95 9.50 -6.53
N GLU A 199 -16.01 10.43 -6.69
CA GLU A 199 -15.81 11.55 -5.76
C GLU A 199 -17.07 12.40 -5.52
N ALA A 200 -17.21 12.91 -4.30
CA ALA A 200 -18.32 13.73 -3.82
C ALA A 200 -18.66 14.88 -4.78
N GLN A 201 -17.63 15.59 -5.24
CA GLN A 201 -17.76 16.74 -6.13
C GLN A 201 -18.26 16.41 -7.55
N ASP A 202 -18.09 15.16 -8.00
CA ASP A 202 -18.43 14.72 -9.36
C ASP A 202 -19.78 13.98 -9.42
N LEU A 203 -20.42 13.77 -8.27
CA LEU A 203 -21.79 13.27 -8.18
C LEU A 203 -22.74 14.28 -8.84
N LYS A 204 -23.71 13.76 -9.61
CA LYS A 204 -24.68 14.59 -10.34
C LYS A 204 -26.10 14.28 -9.86
N PRO A 205 -27.04 15.25 -9.88
CA PRO A 205 -28.44 14.98 -9.59
C PRO A 205 -28.96 13.76 -10.35
N LYS A 206 -29.73 12.91 -9.67
CA LYS A 206 -30.22 11.58 -10.08
C LYS A 206 -29.19 10.43 -10.07
N THR A 207 -27.92 10.66 -9.71
CA THR A 207 -26.92 9.58 -9.52
C THR A 207 -27.30 8.72 -8.31
N SER A 208 -27.57 7.43 -8.51
CA SER A 208 -27.88 6.48 -7.42
C SER A 208 -26.60 5.96 -6.76
N LEU A 209 -26.41 6.29 -5.48
CA LEU A 209 -25.39 5.67 -4.63
C LEU A 209 -25.73 4.20 -4.36
N MET A 210 -24.74 3.44 -3.88
CA MET A 210 -24.97 2.11 -3.32
C MET A 210 -25.83 2.26 -2.05
N PRO A 211 -27.06 1.71 -2.02
CA PRO A 211 -28.01 2.07 -0.98
C PRO A 211 -27.79 1.26 0.31
N PHE A 212 -27.53 1.94 1.42
CA PHE A 212 -27.68 1.33 2.73
C PHE A 212 -29.15 1.34 3.16
N HIS A 213 -29.70 0.16 3.46
CA HIS A 213 -31.05 -0.01 3.99
C HIS A 213 -30.96 -0.77 5.32
N ALA A 214 -31.04 -0.05 6.44
CA ALA A 214 -30.90 -0.63 7.77
C ALA A 214 -31.97 -1.72 8.03
N PRO A 215 -31.60 -2.95 8.43
CA PRO A 215 -32.58 -3.97 8.77
C PRO A 215 -33.28 -3.61 10.09
N ILE A 216 -34.62 -3.50 10.06
CA ILE A 216 -35.41 -3.19 11.24
C ILE A 216 -35.40 -4.42 12.18
N ASN A 217 -34.89 -4.23 13.40
CA ASN A 217 -34.83 -5.22 14.48
C ASN A 217 -34.07 -6.53 14.16
N ALA A 218 -32.76 -6.42 13.92
CA ALA A 218 -31.84 -7.55 13.99
C ALA A 218 -31.59 -7.99 15.45
N ASN A 219 -32.59 -8.57 16.10
CA ASN A 219 -32.35 -9.40 17.29
C ASN A 219 -31.46 -10.59 16.90
N LEU A 220 -30.63 -11.06 17.85
CA LEU A 220 -29.73 -12.20 17.65
C LEU A 220 -30.52 -13.46 17.23
N HIS A 221 -29.92 -14.24 16.32
CA HIS A 221 -30.50 -15.33 15.51
C HIS A 221 -31.28 -14.82 14.29
N GLY A 222 -30.69 -15.02 13.10
CA GLY A 222 -31.03 -14.23 11.92
C GLY A 222 -32.10 -14.82 11.01
N HIS A 223 -33.02 -13.95 10.58
CA HIS A 223 -33.52 -13.88 9.19
C HIS A 223 -33.93 -12.43 8.93
N ILE A 224 -33.44 -11.81 7.84
CA ILE A 224 -33.82 -10.45 7.45
C ILE A 224 -35.02 -10.52 6.51
N SER A 225 -36.14 -9.91 6.88
CA SER A 225 -37.30 -9.72 6.00
C SER A 225 -37.15 -8.45 5.15
N SER A 226 -37.54 -8.54 3.87
CA SER A 226 -37.35 -7.45 2.91
C SER A 226 -38.47 -6.40 3.00
N VAL A 227 -38.17 -5.25 3.62
CA VAL A 227 -39.02 -4.04 3.55
C VAL A 227 -38.68 -3.26 2.28
N GLN A 228 -39.70 -2.83 1.51
CA GLN A 228 -39.49 -1.93 0.37
C GLN A 228 -39.33 -0.48 0.87
N TYR A 229 -38.15 0.07 0.66
CA TYR A 229 -37.85 1.49 0.87
C TYR A 229 -38.21 2.31 -0.37
N SER A 230 -38.81 3.49 -0.19
CA SER A 230 -39.33 4.33 -1.28
C SER A 230 -38.28 5.22 -1.96
N TYR A 231 -37.08 5.30 -1.40
CA TYR A 231 -35.95 6.13 -1.84
C TYR A 231 -34.78 5.27 -2.33
N ASN A 232 -34.03 5.79 -3.30
CA ASN A 232 -32.98 5.03 -3.98
C ASN A 232 -31.55 5.46 -3.62
N HIS A 233 -31.39 6.37 -2.66
CA HIS A 233 -30.13 7.04 -2.33
C HIS A 233 -29.56 7.76 -3.56
N LYS A 234 -30.45 8.48 -4.26
CA LYS A 234 -30.10 9.34 -5.39
C LYS A 234 -29.68 10.71 -4.91
N ILE A 235 -28.62 11.24 -5.50
CA ILE A 235 -28.19 12.62 -5.32
C ILE A 235 -29.27 13.58 -5.86
N ILE A 236 -29.58 14.63 -5.10
CA ILE A 236 -30.52 15.70 -5.44
C ILE A 236 -29.75 17.00 -5.72
N SER A 237 -28.84 17.39 -4.82
CA SER A 237 -27.89 18.49 -5.01
C SER A 237 -26.48 18.10 -4.54
N VAL A 238 -25.50 18.81 -5.09
CA VAL A 238 -24.09 18.76 -4.70
C VAL A 238 -23.65 20.21 -4.56
N GLU A 239 -23.31 20.60 -3.33
CA GLU A 239 -23.10 22.00 -2.95
C GLU A 239 -21.73 22.14 -2.28
N PHE A 240 -20.82 22.86 -2.92
CA PHE A 240 -19.59 23.30 -2.26
C PHE A 240 -19.95 24.32 -1.17
N LEU A 241 -19.43 24.13 0.03
CA LEU A 241 -19.71 25.00 1.17
C LEU A 241 -18.59 26.03 1.34
N ASN A 242 -18.97 27.28 1.60
CA ASN A 242 -18.03 28.38 1.91
C ASN A 242 -17.51 28.32 3.37
N GLU A 243 -17.31 27.10 3.90
CA GLU A 243 -16.77 26.82 5.23
C GLU A 243 -15.73 25.68 5.15
N THR A 244 -14.80 25.65 6.10
CA THR A 244 -13.87 24.53 6.28
C THR A 244 -14.05 23.93 7.66
N ALA A 245 -14.16 22.60 7.76
CA ALA A 245 -14.37 21.92 9.04
C ALA A 245 -13.23 20.97 9.41
N GLU A 246 -13.29 20.53 10.67
CA GLU A 246 -12.63 19.29 11.09
C GLU A 246 -13.29 18.09 10.40
N VAL A 247 -12.45 17.27 9.78
CA VAL A 247 -12.80 16.01 9.13
C VAL A 247 -12.03 14.84 9.73
N TYR A 248 -12.68 13.70 9.70
CA TYR A 248 -12.50 12.47 10.45
C TYR A 248 -12.56 11.30 9.46
N CYS A 249 -12.26 10.11 9.94
CA CYS A 249 -12.51 8.87 9.22
C CYS A 249 -12.88 7.78 10.24
N LEU A 250 -13.79 6.90 9.85
CA LEU A 250 -14.22 5.76 10.65
C LEU A 250 -13.66 4.49 9.99
N THR A 251 -12.46 4.08 10.37
CA THR A 251 -11.87 2.87 9.80
C THR A 251 -12.64 1.64 10.28
N VAL A 252 -13.32 0.95 9.37
CA VAL A 252 -13.72 -0.45 9.52
C VAL A 252 -12.60 -1.30 8.91
N PRO A 253 -11.75 -1.98 9.71
CA PRO A 253 -10.60 -2.69 9.18
C PRO A 253 -10.98 -3.90 8.31
N GLU A 254 -12.20 -4.43 8.49
CA GLU A 254 -12.61 -5.73 7.94
C GLU A 254 -12.94 -5.69 6.45
N TYR A 255 -13.48 -4.57 5.98
CA TYR A 255 -13.96 -4.43 4.60
C TYR A 255 -13.30 -3.25 3.87
N GLY A 256 -12.42 -2.48 4.54
CA GLY A 256 -11.91 -1.19 4.06
C GLY A 256 -13.00 -0.12 3.93
N ASN A 257 -14.19 -0.41 4.48
CA ASN A 257 -15.46 0.13 4.04
C ASN A 257 -16.46 0.12 5.22
N PHE A 258 -17.20 1.22 5.39
CA PHE A 258 -18.14 1.48 6.48
C PHE A 258 -19.34 2.28 5.99
N ALA A 259 -20.54 1.94 6.47
CA ALA A 259 -21.74 2.71 6.17
C ALA A 259 -21.77 4.04 6.95
N LEU A 260 -22.34 5.07 6.33
CA LEU A 260 -22.87 6.24 7.06
C LEU A 260 -24.37 6.04 7.27
N ASP A 261 -25.05 7.02 7.88
CA ASP A 261 -26.51 7.15 7.83
C ASP A 261 -26.98 7.41 6.36
N ALA A 262 -26.00 7.43 5.44
CA ALA A 262 -26.05 7.50 3.97
C ALA A 262 -24.95 6.76 3.08
N GLY A 263 -23.67 6.40 3.48
CA GLY A 263 -22.44 6.20 2.55
C GLY A 263 -21.19 5.21 2.82
N VAL A 264 -19.86 5.64 2.77
CA VAL A 264 -18.68 5.05 1.95
C VAL A 264 -17.11 5.04 2.43
N PHE A 265 -16.00 4.74 1.62
CA PHE A 265 -14.81 3.76 1.88
C PHE A 265 -13.28 3.96 1.25
N VAL A 266 -12.03 3.55 1.80
CA VAL A 266 -10.53 3.63 1.23
C VAL A 266 -9.19 2.99 1.97
N HIS A 267 -7.92 2.67 1.39
CA HIS A 267 -6.48 2.41 2.03
C HIS A 267 -5.08 1.98 1.21
N ASN A 268 -3.76 1.79 1.76
CA ASN A 268 -2.34 1.49 1.09
C ASN A 268 -0.87 1.29 1.86
N CYS A 269 0.42 1.20 1.25
CA CYS A 269 1.84 0.73 1.83
C CYS A 269 3.38 0.96 1.19
N GLY A 270 4.59 0.47 1.74
CA GLY A 270 6.11 0.50 1.22
C GLY A 270 7.47 -0.02 2.04
N MET A 271 8.76 -0.38 1.53
CA MET A 271 10.00 -1.20 2.15
C MET A 271 11.61 -0.83 2.14
N MET A 272 12.61 -1.38 2.99
CA MET A 272 14.19 -1.59 2.92
C MET A 272 15.00 -2.53 3.98
N SER A 273 16.38 -2.72 3.96
CA SER A 273 17.23 -3.60 4.91
C SER A 273 18.78 -3.33 5.21
N ALA A 274 19.33 -3.84 6.36
CA ALA A 274 20.72 -3.69 6.92
C ALA A 274 21.30 -4.92 7.74
N GLN A 275 22.63 -5.01 7.98
CA GLN A 275 23.37 -6.11 8.65
C GLN A 275 24.34 -5.69 9.79
N SER A 276 24.80 -6.64 10.62
CA SER A 276 25.89 -6.46 11.58
C SER A 276 26.73 -7.74 11.82
N ASN A 277 27.91 -7.56 12.44
CA ASN A 277 28.74 -8.64 12.98
C ASN A 277 28.41 -9.00 14.45
N VAL A 278 27.27 -8.56 14.99
CA VAL A 278 26.86 -8.87 16.37
C VAL A 278 26.25 -10.27 16.41
N ARG A 279 26.71 -11.11 17.34
CA ARG A 279 26.22 -12.47 17.57
C ARG A 279 24.76 -12.49 18.05
N VAL A 280 23.97 -13.49 17.62
CA VAL A 280 22.55 -13.57 18.01
C VAL A 280 22.34 -13.66 19.53
N GLU A 281 23.27 -14.27 20.28
CA GLU A 281 23.17 -14.39 21.74
C GLU A 281 23.23 -13.03 22.45
N GLU A 282 23.84 -12.02 21.84
CA GLU A 282 23.85 -10.66 22.38
C GLU A 282 22.47 -9.99 22.31
N ALA A 283 21.57 -10.46 21.43
CA ALA A 283 20.19 -10.01 21.39
C ALA A 283 19.37 -10.64 22.54
N THR A 284 19.72 -10.35 23.78
CA THR A 284 18.93 -10.76 24.96
C THR A 284 17.56 -10.06 24.95
N PRO A 285 16.55 -10.53 25.71
CA PRO A 285 15.25 -9.86 25.82
C PRO A 285 15.38 -8.39 26.27
N GLU A 286 16.37 -8.09 27.10
CA GLU A 286 16.71 -6.75 27.57
C GLU A 286 17.26 -5.90 26.42
N LYS A 287 18.28 -6.38 25.68
CA LYS A 287 18.82 -5.65 24.52
C LYS A 287 17.77 -5.45 23.42
N ARG A 288 16.86 -6.41 23.19
CA ARG A 288 15.71 -6.25 22.27
C ARG A 288 14.80 -5.09 22.73
N MET A 289 14.49 -5.04 24.02
CA MET A 289 13.66 -3.99 24.63
C MET A 289 14.36 -2.63 24.64
N GLU A 290 15.67 -2.58 24.86
CA GLU A 290 16.47 -1.36 24.84
C GLU A 290 16.65 -0.82 23.42
N PHE A 291 16.95 -1.68 22.44
CA PHE A 291 16.99 -1.32 21.01
C PHE A 291 15.64 -0.72 20.56
N ASN A 292 14.53 -1.40 20.85
CA ASN A 292 13.20 -0.88 20.54
C ASN A 292 12.95 0.49 21.20
N ARG A 293 13.40 0.71 22.44
CA ARG A 293 13.33 2.02 23.12
C ARG A 293 14.31 3.05 22.56
N ALA A 294 15.44 2.66 21.97
CA ALA A 294 16.45 3.55 21.41
C ALA A 294 16.08 4.02 20.00
N VAL A 295 15.46 3.16 19.19
CA VAL A 295 14.86 3.50 17.89
C VAL A 295 13.65 4.43 18.09
N MET A 296 12.73 4.11 19.03
CA MET A 296 11.55 4.94 19.33
C MET A 296 11.87 6.33 19.97
N ARG A 297 13.15 6.68 20.17
CA ARG A 297 13.57 8.06 20.52
C ARG A 297 14.14 8.85 19.34
N ARG A 298 14.36 8.19 18.20
CA ARG A 298 15.02 8.76 17.01
C ARG A 298 14.12 8.71 15.76
N VAL A 299 13.24 7.73 15.67
CA VAL A 299 12.28 7.56 14.57
C VAL A 299 10.86 7.76 15.08
N GLU A 300 10.10 8.64 14.45
CA GLU A 300 8.69 8.86 14.82
C GLU A 300 7.78 7.78 14.21
N MET A 301 6.92 7.23 15.05
CA MET A 301 6.09 6.05 14.77
C MET A 301 4.62 6.45 14.56
N GLY A 302 3.91 5.75 13.66
CA GLY A 302 2.48 5.96 13.42
C GLY A 302 2.17 7.04 12.37
N ALA A 303 0.88 7.26 12.09
CA ALA A 303 0.46 8.16 11.03
C ALA A 303 0.70 9.64 11.35
N GLY A 304 1.25 10.40 10.39
CA GLY A 304 1.49 11.84 10.54
C GLY A 304 2.67 12.22 11.45
N GLY A 305 3.57 11.27 11.73
CA GLY A 305 4.83 11.52 12.44
C GLY A 305 5.71 12.58 11.75
N LYS A 306 6.60 13.21 12.50
CA LYS A 306 7.51 14.26 12.03
C LYS A 306 8.98 13.87 12.16
N SER A 307 9.84 14.49 11.37
CA SER A 307 11.28 14.30 11.47
C SER A 307 11.85 14.74 12.82
N HIS A 308 12.47 13.83 13.56
CA HIS A 308 13.32 14.19 14.71
C HIS A 308 14.67 14.77 14.26
N ARG A 309 15.22 14.29 13.13
CA ARG A 309 16.56 14.66 12.62
C ARG A 309 16.56 15.95 11.79
N LEU A 310 15.57 16.16 10.90
CA LEU A 310 15.49 17.36 10.05
C LEU A 310 14.59 18.47 10.61
N GLY A 311 13.77 18.19 11.62
CA GLY A 311 12.86 19.17 12.21
C GLY A 311 11.89 19.77 11.17
N LYS A 312 11.91 21.10 11.02
CA LYS A 312 11.03 21.85 10.10
C LYS A 312 11.76 22.16 8.79
N VAL A 313 11.64 21.26 7.81
CA VAL A 313 12.14 21.47 6.44
C VAL A 313 11.34 22.58 5.75
N LEU A 314 12.03 23.60 5.20
CA LEU A 314 11.43 24.68 4.41
C LEU A 314 11.03 24.19 3.01
N GLU A 315 10.25 24.97 2.27
CA GLU A 315 9.67 24.54 1.00
C GLU A 315 10.71 24.35 -0.11
N GLY A 316 11.56 25.36 -0.37
CA GLY A 316 12.67 25.23 -1.33
C GLY A 316 13.71 24.19 -0.90
N GLU A 317 13.90 24.00 0.41
CA GLU A 317 14.75 22.92 0.94
C GLU A 317 14.19 21.53 0.59
N PHE A 318 12.88 21.37 0.73
CA PHE A 318 12.18 20.14 0.40
C PHE A 318 12.18 19.87 -1.11
N GLN A 319 12.01 20.91 -1.94
CA GLN A 319 12.16 20.83 -3.40
C GLN A 319 13.55 20.30 -3.78
N ASN A 320 14.62 20.83 -3.15
CA ASN A 320 15.99 20.35 -3.38
C ASN A 320 16.19 18.90 -2.94
N LEU A 321 15.67 18.51 -1.77
CA LEU A 321 15.73 17.13 -1.27
C LEU A 321 15.03 16.13 -2.22
N VAL A 322 13.83 16.44 -2.71
CA VAL A 322 13.12 15.50 -3.60
C VAL A 322 13.62 15.54 -5.06
N ARG A 323 14.31 16.61 -5.50
CA ARG A 323 14.98 16.67 -6.82
C ARG A 323 16.36 15.99 -6.81
N GLY A 324 17.13 16.23 -5.75
CA GLY A 324 18.52 15.78 -5.60
C GLY A 324 18.68 14.42 -4.90
N GLY A 325 17.64 13.89 -4.25
CA GLY A 325 17.67 12.57 -3.62
C GLY A 325 18.75 12.43 -2.54
N ALA A 326 19.33 11.24 -2.43
CA ALA A 326 20.39 10.95 -1.46
C ALA A 326 21.70 11.69 -1.78
N GLU A 327 21.94 12.08 -3.04
CA GLU A 327 23.13 12.87 -3.43
C GLU A 327 23.16 14.21 -2.70
N TYR A 328 22.07 14.99 -2.82
CA TYR A 328 21.93 16.29 -2.16
C TYR A 328 21.91 16.18 -0.63
N TYR A 329 21.30 15.10 -0.09
CA TYR A 329 21.31 14.87 1.35
C TYR A 329 22.73 14.64 1.88
N VAL A 330 23.50 13.75 1.23
CA VAL A 330 24.89 13.44 1.61
C VAL A 330 25.78 14.67 1.50
N GLU A 331 25.67 15.44 0.41
CA GLU A 331 26.44 16.66 0.19
C GLU A 331 26.19 17.72 1.28
N LYS A 332 24.93 17.89 1.69
CA LYS A 332 24.51 19.00 2.56
C LYS A 332 24.49 18.70 4.05
N TYR A 333 24.04 17.51 4.42
CA TYR A 333 23.85 17.09 5.81
C TYR A 333 24.94 16.12 6.29
N GLY A 334 25.76 15.61 5.37
CA GLY A 334 26.56 14.40 5.60
C GLY A 334 25.69 13.15 5.63
N ALA A 335 26.33 11.99 5.71
CA ALA A 335 25.66 10.71 5.92
C ALA A 335 26.57 9.73 6.65
N SER A 336 25.99 8.87 7.48
CA SER A 336 26.67 7.73 8.10
C SER A 336 26.43 6.39 7.38
N PHE A 337 25.79 6.42 6.21
CA PHE A 337 25.56 5.26 5.33
C PHE A 337 26.40 5.33 4.05
N ASP A 338 26.74 4.17 3.48
CA ASP A 338 27.24 4.11 2.11
C ASP A 338 26.08 4.19 1.09
N ARG A 339 26.07 5.28 0.31
CA ARG A 339 25.10 5.49 -0.77
C ARG A 339 25.24 4.53 -1.95
N SER A 340 26.35 3.78 -2.08
CA SER A 340 26.51 2.72 -3.10
C SER A 340 25.57 1.53 -2.88
N ARG A 341 25.07 1.40 -1.65
CA ARG A 341 24.11 0.39 -1.22
C ARG A 341 22.65 0.87 -1.27
N ALA A 342 22.35 1.99 -1.91
CA ALA A 342 20.96 2.38 -2.24
C ALA A 342 20.56 1.85 -3.63
N GLU A 343 19.25 1.75 -3.90
CA GLU A 343 18.76 1.27 -5.21
C GLU A 343 19.29 2.13 -6.36
N ARG A 344 19.31 3.44 -6.09
CA ARG A 344 19.76 4.57 -6.90
C ARG A 344 20.15 5.67 -5.91
N HIS A 345 21.19 6.46 -6.16
CA HIS A 345 21.46 7.64 -5.33
C HIS A 345 20.36 8.71 -5.49
N ARG A 346 19.75 8.75 -6.68
CA ARG A 346 18.72 9.70 -7.10
C ARG A 346 18.00 9.11 -8.31
N ILE A 347 16.69 9.32 -8.38
CA ILE A 347 15.92 9.24 -9.62
C ILE A 347 15.91 10.65 -10.21
N PRO A 348 16.29 10.86 -11.48
CA PRO A 348 16.29 12.19 -12.08
C PRO A 348 14.91 12.86 -12.04
N VAL A 349 14.89 14.10 -11.57
CA VAL A 349 13.77 15.04 -11.61
C VAL A 349 14.30 16.30 -12.29
N ASP A 350 13.53 16.87 -13.20
CA ASP A 350 13.91 18.07 -13.97
C ASP A 350 14.13 19.28 -13.05
N ASP A 351 15.10 20.14 -13.40
CA ASP A 351 15.38 21.38 -12.66
C ASP A 351 14.25 22.40 -12.78
N SER A 352 13.55 22.40 -13.92
CA SER A 352 12.37 23.24 -14.17
C SER A 352 11.11 22.75 -13.45
N TRP A 353 10.97 21.44 -13.20
CA TRP A 353 9.80 20.86 -12.53
C TRP A 353 9.72 21.30 -11.08
N GLN A 354 8.57 21.87 -10.68
CA GLN A 354 8.27 22.23 -9.30
C GLN A 354 7.16 21.32 -8.78
N ILE A 355 7.14 21.07 -7.45
CA ILE A 355 6.09 20.25 -6.85
C ILE A 355 4.72 20.94 -7.04
N PRO A 356 3.67 20.22 -7.52
CA PRO A 356 2.32 20.78 -7.66
C PRO A 356 1.62 20.92 -6.30
N TRP A 357 2.04 21.92 -5.51
CA TRP A 357 1.44 22.29 -4.23
C TRP A 357 -0.02 22.73 -4.38
N GLY A 358 -0.85 22.46 -3.36
CA GLY A 358 -2.23 22.94 -3.31
C GLY A 358 -3.23 22.24 -4.25
N GLY A 359 -2.78 21.33 -5.12
CA GLY A 359 -3.65 20.43 -5.89
C GLY A 359 -4.49 19.50 -5.00
N ARG A 360 -5.48 18.80 -5.60
CA ARG A 360 -6.48 17.97 -4.89
C ARG A 360 -5.85 17.01 -3.85
N GLY A 361 -4.73 16.37 -4.17
CA GLY A 361 -4.02 15.44 -3.29
C GLY A 361 -3.23 16.05 -2.12
N ARG A 362 -2.95 17.36 -2.17
CA ARG A 362 -2.23 18.13 -1.14
C ARG A 362 -0.87 17.55 -0.72
N PRO A 363 0.11 17.41 -1.64
CA PRO A 363 1.43 16.84 -1.34
C PRO A 363 2.16 17.56 -0.19
N GLU A 364 1.85 18.82 0.09
CA GLU A 364 2.43 19.61 1.19
C GLU A 364 2.26 18.94 2.57
N ARG A 365 1.23 18.09 2.73
CA ARG A 365 0.97 17.31 3.94
C ARG A 365 2.12 16.37 4.34
N GLY A 366 2.95 15.98 3.36
CA GLY A 366 4.08 15.08 3.56
C GLY A 366 5.42 15.76 3.90
N ARG A 367 5.56 17.08 3.72
CA ARG A 367 6.85 17.80 3.84
C ARG A 367 7.55 17.59 5.20
N GLU A 368 6.78 17.50 6.28
CA GLU A 368 7.32 17.32 7.63
C GLU A 368 7.50 15.84 8.03
N GLN A 369 7.06 14.89 7.19
CA GLN A 369 7.03 13.45 7.47
C GLN A 369 8.30 12.70 7.05
N LEU A 370 9.32 13.40 6.54
CA LEU A 370 10.57 12.82 6.07
C LEU A 370 11.44 12.36 7.27
N GLY A 371 11.79 11.08 7.33
CA GLY A 371 12.39 10.45 8.53
C GLY A 371 11.35 9.93 9.53
N SER A 372 10.17 9.48 9.05
CA SER A 372 9.12 8.88 9.89
C SER A 372 8.62 7.55 9.33
N LEU A 373 8.27 6.62 10.21
CA LEU A 373 7.90 5.27 9.80
C LEU A 373 6.51 5.21 9.17
N GLY A 374 5.53 5.91 9.75
CA GLY A 374 4.11 5.72 9.43
C GLY A 374 3.43 4.64 10.27
N GLY A 375 2.17 4.33 9.91
CA GLY A 375 1.38 3.20 10.43
C GLY A 375 0.89 2.30 9.28
N GLY A 376 0.14 1.24 9.61
CA GLY A 376 -0.19 0.15 8.67
C GLY A 376 0.87 -0.96 8.72
N ASN A 377 1.20 -1.56 7.58
CA ASN A 377 2.21 -2.63 7.52
C ASN A 377 3.65 -2.15 7.65
N HIS A 378 3.87 -0.84 7.76
CA HIS A 378 5.17 -0.22 8.03
C HIS A 378 5.77 -0.65 9.38
N PHE A 379 7.03 -1.09 9.38
CA PHE A 379 7.72 -1.71 10.53
C PHE A 379 9.22 -1.38 10.61
N ILE A 380 9.85 -1.65 11.75
CA ILE A 380 11.32 -1.80 11.90
C ILE A 380 11.55 -3.10 12.67
N GLU A 381 12.33 -4.02 12.12
CA GLU A 381 12.50 -5.37 12.65
C GLU A 381 13.96 -5.72 12.89
N LEU A 382 14.28 -6.11 14.13
CA LEU A 382 15.53 -6.74 14.52
C LEU A 382 15.39 -8.24 14.24
N GLN A 383 16.29 -8.81 13.44
CA GLN A 383 16.21 -10.20 12.95
C GLN A 383 17.56 -10.92 13.19
N ARG A 384 17.56 -12.26 13.19
CA ARG A 384 18.79 -13.09 13.11
C ARG A 384 18.91 -13.71 11.72
N SER A 385 20.12 -13.91 11.19
CA SER A 385 20.32 -14.74 9.98
C SER A 385 20.68 -16.19 10.32
N GLU A 386 20.04 -17.16 9.66
CA GLU A 386 20.40 -18.58 9.81
C GLU A 386 21.74 -18.95 9.14
N GLN A 387 22.28 -18.09 8.28
CA GLN A 387 23.52 -18.34 7.53
C GLN A 387 24.76 -17.82 8.25
N THR A 388 24.66 -16.69 8.95
CA THR A 388 25.79 -16.06 9.68
C THR A 388 25.64 -16.11 11.18
N ASP A 389 24.42 -16.37 11.68
CA ASP A 389 24.08 -16.40 13.10
C ASP A 389 24.43 -15.06 13.81
N THR A 390 24.23 -13.97 13.05
CA THR A 390 24.38 -12.57 13.47
C THR A 390 23.08 -11.77 13.31
N ILE A 391 23.06 -10.56 13.88
CA ILE A 391 21.89 -9.67 13.90
C ILE A 391 21.80 -8.82 12.62
N PHE A 392 20.60 -8.77 12.05
CA PHE A 392 20.18 -7.97 10.90
C PHE A 392 19.06 -6.99 11.31
N VAL A 393 18.81 -5.98 10.48
CA VAL A 393 17.65 -5.09 10.63
C VAL A 393 16.91 -4.94 9.29
N GLN A 394 15.59 -4.99 9.30
CA GLN A 394 14.74 -4.63 8.16
C GLN A 394 13.80 -3.47 8.52
N VAL A 395 13.38 -2.69 7.54
CA VAL A 395 12.47 -1.56 7.72
C VAL A 395 11.41 -1.60 6.61
N HIS A 396 10.20 -1.17 6.92
CA HIS A 396 9.13 -1.00 5.95
C HIS A 396 8.60 0.43 6.00
N THR A 397 9.02 1.30 5.07
CA THR A 397 8.31 2.57 4.78
C THR A 397 8.47 3.08 3.34
N GLY A 398 7.56 3.96 2.92
CA GLY A 398 7.50 4.58 1.59
C GLY A 398 7.44 6.11 1.62
N SER A 399 6.86 6.70 0.57
CA SER A 399 6.79 8.14 0.26
C SER A 399 5.81 8.97 1.13
N ARG A 400 5.25 8.36 2.17
CA ARG A 400 4.36 8.95 3.18
C ARG A 400 3.20 9.76 2.56
N GLY A 401 2.75 10.82 3.24
CA GLY A 401 1.69 11.69 2.74
C GLY A 401 2.04 12.49 1.48
N PHE A 402 3.33 12.59 1.12
CA PHE A 402 3.81 13.33 -0.05
C PHE A 402 3.52 12.57 -1.35
N GLY A 403 3.98 11.31 -1.44
CA GLY A 403 3.78 10.48 -2.63
C GLY A 403 2.30 10.23 -2.96
N HIS A 404 1.44 10.05 -1.94
CA HIS A 404 -0.01 10.05 -2.16
C HIS A 404 -0.49 11.36 -2.78
N GLY A 405 -0.10 12.51 -2.21
CA GLY A 405 -0.61 13.81 -2.66
C GLY A 405 -0.17 14.13 -4.09
N LEU A 406 0.99 13.63 -4.51
CA LEU A 406 1.38 13.61 -5.92
C LEU A 406 0.47 12.66 -6.72
N ALA A 407 0.35 11.39 -6.33
CA ALA A 407 -0.45 10.40 -7.05
C ALA A 407 -1.88 10.90 -7.32
N THR A 408 -2.61 11.38 -6.30
CA THR A 408 -3.97 11.92 -6.47
C THR A 408 -4.04 13.12 -7.40
N ASN A 409 -3.04 14.01 -7.41
CA ASN A 409 -3.01 15.11 -8.38
C ASN A 409 -2.96 14.59 -9.83
N TYR A 410 -2.11 13.59 -10.11
CA TYR A 410 -1.92 13.07 -11.47
C TYR A 410 -3.01 12.08 -11.91
N PHE A 411 -3.59 11.31 -10.99
CA PHE A 411 -4.80 10.51 -11.26
C PHE A 411 -5.95 11.39 -11.77
N GLU A 412 -6.16 12.54 -11.11
CA GLU A 412 -7.19 13.50 -11.49
C GLU A 412 -6.88 14.22 -12.80
N MET A 413 -5.62 14.53 -13.09
CA MET A 413 -5.17 15.04 -14.40
C MET A 413 -5.43 14.03 -15.53
N ALA A 414 -5.05 12.76 -15.36
CA ALA A 414 -5.29 11.71 -16.37
C ALA A 414 -6.79 11.53 -16.67
N ARG A 415 -7.61 11.51 -15.62
CA ARG A 415 -9.06 11.41 -15.70
C ARG A 415 -9.72 12.64 -16.35
N ALA A 416 -9.14 13.83 -16.17
CA ALA A 416 -9.57 15.06 -16.84
C ALA A 416 -9.16 15.10 -18.33
N GLU A 417 -8.01 14.54 -18.68
CA GLU A 417 -7.50 14.44 -20.05
C GLU A 417 -8.32 13.45 -20.91
N LYS A 418 -8.63 12.26 -20.37
CA LYS A 418 -9.31 11.17 -21.12
C LYS A 418 -10.62 10.68 -20.48
N PRO A 419 -11.61 11.56 -20.20
CA PRO A 419 -12.78 11.26 -19.37
C PRO A 419 -13.77 10.25 -19.99
N THR A 420 -13.66 9.96 -21.29
CA THR A 420 -14.48 8.94 -21.98
C THR A 420 -13.92 7.52 -21.83
N GLU A 421 -12.61 7.40 -21.61
CA GLU A 421 -11.83 6.16 -21.51
C GLU A 421 -11.57 5.80 -20.04
N ILE A 422 -10.99 6.74 -19.28
CA ILE A 422 -10.64 6.59 -17.86
C ILE A 422 -11.90 6.84 -17.01
N ARG A 423 -12.77 5.82 -16.98
CA ARG A 423 -14.02 5.81 -16.21
C ARG A 423 -13.85 5.33 -14.77
N ASP A 424 -12.78 4.58 -14.54
CA ASP A 424 -12.32 4.08 -13.26
C ASP A 424 -10.99 4.79 -13.00
N ILE A 425 -10.88 5.55 -11.90
CA ILE A 425 -9.72 6.42 -11.67
C ILE A 425 -8.44 5.60 -11.48
N ASP A 426 -8.55 4.38 -10.92
CA ASP A 426 -7.43 3.46 -10.78
C ASP A 426 -6.81 3.05 -12.13
N LEU A 427 -7.51 3.26 -13.25
CA LEU A 427 -7.01 3.02 -14.61
C LEU A 427 -6.44 4.29 -15.25
N GLY A 428 -6.07 5.29 -14.44
CA GLY A 428 -5.34 6.48 -14.87
C GLY A 428 -4.02 6.14 -15.58
N TYR A 429 -3.79 6.77 -16.74
CA TYR A 429 -2.54 6.68 -17.49
C TYR A 429 -2.30 7.92 -18.35
N PHE A 430 -1.03 8.16 -18.72
CA PHE A 430 -0.62 9.11 -19.75
C PHE A 430 0.14 8.38 -20.86
N THR A 431 0.02 8.83 -22.10
CA THR A 431 0.83 8.38 -23.25
C THR A 431 1.80 9.49 -23.66
N PRO A 432 2.85 9.21 -24.46
CA PRO A 432 3.94 10.18 -24.71
C PRO A 432 3.53 11.48 -25.41
N ASP A 433 2.31 11.55 -25.94
CA ASP A 433 1.63 12.70 -26.52
C ASP A 433 0.93 13.62 -25.49
N SER A 434 0.72 13.15 -24.25
CA SER A 434 0.12 13.92 -23.16
C SER A 434 1.08 15.01 -22.64
N GLU A 435 0.55 16.22 -22.42
CA GLU A 435 1.30 17.31 -21.77
C GLU A 435 1.71 16.97 -20.32
N HIS A 436 0.96 16.09 -19.65
CA HIS A 436 1.22 15.67 -18.28
C HIS A 436 2.21 14.49 -18.17
N TYR A 437 2.57 13.84 -19.27
CA TYR A 437 3.42 12.63 -19.28
C TYR A 437 4.77 12.82 -18.56
N ARG A 438 5.49 13.90 -18.90
CA ARG A 438 6.80 14.22 -18.31
C ARG A 438 6.68 14.67 -16.85
N ASP A 439 5.64 15.43 -16.54
CA ASP A 439 5.38 15.92 -15.19
C ASP A 439 5.00 14.80 -14.22
N TYR A 440 4.26 13.78 -14.70
CA TYR A 440 4.00 12.57 -13.93
C TYR A 440 5.28 11.78 -13.65
N LEU A 441 6.16 11.60 -14.65
CA LEU A 441 7.45 10.94 -14.46
C LEU A 441 8.33 11.68 -13.44
N ASN A 442 8.38 13.02 -13.52
CA ASN A 442 9.05 13.86 -12.51
C ASN A 442 8.44 13.70 -11.11
N ALA A 443 7.11 13.60 -11.00
CA ALA A 443 6.43 13.39 -9.73
C ALA A 443 6.66 12.00 -9.13
N VAL A 444 6.68 10.94 -9.94
CA VAL A 444 7.07 9.59 -9.49
C VAL A 444 8.52 9.58 -9.02
N ALA A 445 9.43 10.22 -9.77
CA ALA A 445 10.83 10.36 -9.39
C ALA A 445 11.01 11.12 -8.08
N ALA A 446 10.32 12.25 -7.88
CA ALA A 446 10.33 13.02 -6.63
C ALA A 446 9.75 12.20 -5.45
N GLY A 447 8.65 11.47 -5.67
CA GLY A 447 8.06 10.57 -4.68
C GLY A 447 8.98 9.41 -4.29
N GLY A 448 9.70 8.84 -5.26
CA GLY A 448 10.72 7.82 -5.04
C GLY A 448 11.94 8.35 -4.29
N ASN A 449 12.46 9.53 -4.68
CA ASN A 449 13.54 10.23 -3.97
C ASN A 449 13.17 10.50 -2.51
N PHE A 450 11.94 10.96 -2.23
CA PHE A 450 11.44 11.06 -0.85
C PHE A 450 11.49 9.70 -0.15
N ALA A 451 11.01 8.62 -0.79
CA ALA A 451 10.94 7.30 -0.16
C ALA A 451 12.33 6.76 0.20
N ILE A 452 13.29 6.87 -0.72
CA ILE A 452 14.71 6.53 -0.53
C ILE A 452 15.29 7.34 0.65
N LEU A 453 15.12 8.67 0.63
CA LEU A 453 15.59 9.55 1.70
C LEU A 453 14.95 9.23 3.06
N ASN A 454 13.63 9.00 3.10
CA ASN A 454 12.89 8.66 4.32
C ASN A 454 13.50 7.42 4.98
N ARG A 455 13.83 6.42 4.16
CA ARG A 455 14.43 5.15 4.57
C ARG A 455 15.88 5.29 5.03
N LEU A 456 16.71 6.06 4.31
CA LEU A 456 18.11 6.32 4.70
C LEU A 456 18.21 7.14 5.99
N ILE A 457 17.37 8.17 6.17
CA ILE A 457 17.30 8.97 7.41
C ILE A 457 16.87 8.09 8.61
N ILE A 458 15.97 7.13 8.38
CA ILE A 458 15.56 6.13 9.39
C ILE A 458 16.70 5.14 9.68
N PHE A 459 17.44 4.69 8.67
CA PHE A 459 18.62 3.84 8.86
C PHE A 459 19.65 4.49 9.81
N GLU A 460 19.95 5.78 9.66
CA GLU A 460 20.92 6.43 10.55
C GLU A 460 20.43 6.49 12.00
N GLY A 461 19.16 6.80 12.23
CA GLY A 461 18.55 6.74 13.56
C GLY A 461 18.53 5.33 14.16
N ILE A 462 18.46 4.30 13.32
CA ILE A 462 18.60 2.89 13.72
C ILE A 462 20.06 2.54 14.02
N ALA A 463 21.02 2.96 13.19
CA ALA A 463 22.45 2.69 13.39
C ALA A 463 22.98 3.37 14.67
N GLU A 464 22.53 4.58 14.98
CA GLU A 464 22.76 5.23 16.28
C GLU A 464 22.20 4.41 17.45
N ALA A 465 20.95 3.92 17.33
CA ALA A 465 20.30 3.09 18.36
C ALA A 465 20.97 1.71 18.52
N PHE A 466 21.49 1.16 17.43
CA PHE A 466 22.24 -0.10 17.42
C PHE A 466 23.60 0.07 18.12
N ARG A 467 24.34 1.15 17.80
CA ARG A 467 25.61 1.49 18.45
C ARG A 467 25.45 1.80 19.95
N GLU A 468 24.32 2.40 20.33
CA GLU A 468 23.97 2.66 21.74
C GLU A 468 23.82 1.36 22.56
N VAL A 469 23.20 0.32 21.99
CA VAL A 469 22.79 -0.90 22.73
C VAL A 469 23.77 -2.09 22.53
N PHE A 470 24.38 -2.20 21.35
CA PHE A 470 25.29 -3.31 21.00
C PHE A 470 26.76 -2.88 20.91
N HIS A 471 27.06 -1.57 20.97
CA HIS A 471 28.42 -1.01 20.90
C HIS A 471 29.21 -1.45 19.65
N LYS A 472 28.49 -1.72 18.56
CA LYS A 472 28.98 -2.03 17.22
C LYS A 472 28.25 -1.16 16.20
N ASP A 473 28.85 -1.03 15.02
CA ASP A 473 28.20 -0.40 13.87
C ASP A 473 27.21 -1.36 13.20
N LEU A 474 26.23 -0.77 12.51
CA LEU A 474 25.27 -1.44 11.64
C LEU A 474 25.57 -0.96 10.22
N GLU A 475 25.69 -1.89 9.26
CA GLU A 475 25.96 -1.58 7.86
C GLU A 475 24.66 -1.69 7.06
N LEU A 476 24.37 -0.74 6.16
CA LEU A 476 23.29 -0.92 5.18
C LEU A 476 23.62 -2.12 4.29
N ILE A 477 22.64 -2.95 3.90
CA ILE A 477 22.87 -4.00 2.88
C ILE A 477 22.37 -3.47 1.55
N TYR A 478 21.08 -3.14 1.52
CA TYR A 478 20.42 -2.55 0.37
C TYR A 478 19.18 -1.76 0.76
N GLU A 479 18.85 -0.80 -0.07
CA GLU A 479 17.61 -0.04 -0.03
C GLU A 479 16.94 -0.19 -1.40
N ILE A 480 15.62 -0.44 -1.45
CA ILE A 480 14.91 -0.83 -2.68
C ILE A 480 13.45 -0.40 -2.66
N SER A 481 12.94 0.07 -3.80
CA SER A 481 11.52 0.42 -3.98
C SER A 481 10.73 -0.73 -4.63
N HIS A 482 9.42 -0.78 -4.32
CA HIS A 482 8.51 -1.79 -4.90
C HIS A 482 7.18 -1.24 -5.44
N ASN A 483 7.02 0.09 -5.45
CA ASN A 483 5.88 0.83 -5.99
C ASN A 483 6.44 2.01 -6.81
N LEU A 484 6.73 1.79 -8.10
CA LEU A 484 7.38 2.77 -8.98
C LEU A 484 7.25 2.37 -10.47
N VAL A 485 7.49 3.31 -11.39
CA VAL A 485 7.79 3.03 -12.80
C VAL A 485 9.23 3.45 -13.12
N GLN A 486 9.95 2.64 -13.91
CA GLN A 486 11.35 2.88 -14.31
C GLN A 486 11.57 2.58 -15.80
N ARG A 487 12.45 3.34 -16.47
CA ARG A 487 12.96 2.97 -17.79
C ARG A 487 14.05 1.92 -17.63
N GLU A 488 13.90 0.78 -18.29
CA GLU A 488 14.82 -0.35 -18.24
C GLU A 488 15.02 -0.96 -19.65
N GLU A 489 16.11 -1.69 -19.85
CA GLU A 489 16.39 -2.42 -21.09
C GLU A 489 16.02 -3.89 -20.91
N HIS A 490 15.32 -4.47 -21.88
CA HIS A 490 14.88 -5.87 -21.84
C HIS A 490 15.24 -6.58 -23.15
N PRO A 491 15.98 -7.71 -23.14
CA PRO A 491 16.61 -8.24 -24.37
C PRO A 491 15.67 -8.53 -25.55
N GLN A 492 14.43 -9.00 -25.31
CA GLN A 492 13.42 -9.26 -26.35
C GLN A 492 12.48 -8.08 -26.63
N LEU A 493 12.37 -7.11 -25.72
CA LEU A 493 11.37 -6.03 -25.80
C LEU A 493 11.97 -4.66 -26.13
N GLY A 494 13.30 -4.52 -26.06
CA GLY A 494 14.02 -3.25 -26.20
C GLY A 494 13.93 -2.41 -24.93
N THR A 495 14.08 -1.09 -25.08
CA THR A 495 13.83 -0.12 -24.02
C THR A 495 12.34 -0.11 -23.67
N VAL A 496 12.03 -0.21 -22.38
CA VAL A 496 10.66 -0.33 -21.87
C VAL A 496 10.44 0.47 -20.59
N TRP A 497 9.18 0.80 -20.30
CA TRP A 497 8.75 1.25 -18.98
C TRP A 497 8.27 0.05 -18.15
N VAL A 498 8.99 -0.27 -17.09
CA VAL A 498 8.62 -1.31 -16.13
C VAL A 498 7.96 -0.66 -14.93
N HIS A 499 6.63 -0.82 -14.82
CA HIS A 499 5.86 -0.46 -13.64
C HIS A 499 5.86 -1.65 -12.68
N ARG A 500 6.00 -1.37 -11.39
CA ARG A 500 5.96 -2.37 -10.33
C ARG A 500 5.02 -1.90 -9.23
N LYS A 501 4.07 -2.75 -8.85
CA LYS A 501 3.13 -2.53 -7.74
C LYS A 501 3.17 -3.71 -6.79
N GLY A 502 3.80 -3.53 -5.64
CA GLY A 502 4.11 -4.63 -4.74
C GLY A 502 5.04 -5.66 -5.41
N ALA A 503 6.01 -5.17 -6.20
CA ALA A 503 7.02 -6.01 -6.82
C ALA A 503 8.38 -5.28 -6.81
N THR A 504 9.46 -5.98 -6.53
CA THR A 504 10.81 -5.42 -6.49
C THR A 504 11.54 -5.65 -7.81
N ARG A 505 12.55 -4.81 -8.11
CA ARG A 505 13.51 -5.08 -9.19
C ARG A 505 14.45 -6.22 -8.78
N ALA A 506 14.97 -6.95 -9.76
CA ALA A 506 15.85 -8.09 -9.58
C ALA A 506 16.87 -8.18 -10.74
N PHE A 507 17.88 -7.30 -10.77
CA PHE A 507 18.96 -7.39 -11.76
C PHE A 507 20.05 -8.39 -11.30
N PRO A 508 20.39 -9.41 -12.12
CA PRO A 508 21.41 -10.41 -11.80
C PRO A 508 22.84 -9.90 -12.00
N ALA A 509 23.81 -10.74 -11.64
CA ALA A 509 25.22 -10.51 -11.97
C ALA A 509 25.40 -10.25 -13.47
N HIS A 510 26.31 -9.33 -13.79
CA HIS A 510 26.64 -8.83 -15.13
C HIS A 510 25.49 -8.20 -15.93
N HIS A 511 24.34 -7.92 -15.30
CA HIS A 511 23.30 -7.11 -15.93
C HIS A 511 23.81 -5.70 -16.27
N PRO A 512 23.63 -5.17 -17.49
CA PRO A 512 24.27 -3.92 -17.93
C PRO A 512 24.04 -2.72 -17.01
N ALA A 513 22.84 -2.59 -16.41
CA ALA A 513 22.52 -1.51 -15.49
C ALA A 513 23.23 -1.58 -14.12
N LEU A 514 24.07 -2.60 -13.88
CA LEU A 514 24.93 -2.73 -12.70
C LEU A 514 26.42 -2.50 -12.99
N GLN A 515 26.80 -2.22 -14.24
CA GLN A 515 28.20 -1.99 -14.61
C GLN A 515 28.80 -0.81 -13.82
N GLY A 516 30.00 -0.99 -13.27
CA GLY A 516 30.68 -0.02 -12.41
C GLY A 516 30.12 0.10 -10.99
N THR A 517 29.11 -0.70 -10.62
CA THR A 517 28.56 -0.71 -9.25
C THR A 517 29.18 -1.83 -8.40
N HIS A 518 29.02 -1.74 -7.07
CA HIS A 518 29.39 -2.82 -6.13
C HIS A 518 28.70 -4.16 -6.43
N TRP A 519 27.61 -4.15 -7.22
CA TRP A 519 26.76 -5.30 -7.52
C TRP A 519 27.02 -5.93 -8.90
N GLU A 520 27.98 -5.40 -9.68
CA GLU A 520 28.24 -5.89 -11.05
C GLU A 520 28.51 -7.40 -11.11
N ALA A 521 29.32 -7.93 -10.19
CA ALA A 521 29.72 -9.34 -10.18
C ALA A 521 28.76 -10.27 -9.42
N THR A 522 27.72 -9.75 -8.76
CA THR A 522 26.89 -10.50 -7.79
C THR A 522 25.38 -10.36 -7.98
N GLY A 523 24.93 -9.37 -8.75
CA GLY A 523 23.53 -8.95 -8.73
C GLY A 523 23.21 -8.17 -7.44
N HIS A 524 22.28 -7.22 -7.53
CA HIS A 524 21.93 -6.45 -6.34
C HIS A 524 21.06 -7.27 -5.38
N PRO A 525 21.13 -7.05 -4.05
CA PRO A 525 20.25 -7.75 -3.12
C PRO A 525 18.78 -7.43 -3.42
N VAL A 526 17.90 -8.39 -3.15
CA VAL A 526 16.45 -8.19 -3.18
C VAL A 526 15.86 -8.58 -1.84
N LEU A 527 14.96 -7.74 -1.34
CA LEU A 527 14.55 -7.74 0.06
C LEU A 527 13.08 -8.16 0.17
N ILE A 528 12.85 -9.39 0.66
CA ILE A 528 11.52 -9.98 0.77
C ILE A 528 11.15 -10.11 2.25
N PRO A 529 10.34 -9.19 2.80
CA PRO A 529 9.83 -9.31 4.16
C PRO A 529 8.76 -10.40 4.26
N GLY A 530 8.85 -11.21 5.31
CA GLY A 530 7.76 -12.07 5.74
C GLY A 530 6.68 -11.31 6.52
N SER A 531 6.02 -12.03 7.41
CA SER A 531 5.27 -11.41 8.52
C SER A 531 6.16 -11.32 9.76
N ASN A 532 5.71 -10.61 10.79
CA ASN A 532 6.46 -10.46 12.05
C ASN A 532 6.54 -11.72 12.93
N LYS A 533 6.14 -12.90 12.42
CA LYS A 533 6.42 -14.26 12.94
C LYS A 533 6.54 -15.26 11.78
N ASP A 534 7.23 -14.86 10.71
CA ASP A 534 7.61 -15.73 9.60
C ASP A 534 8.97 -15.26 9.04
N TRP A 535 9.54 -16.01 8.10
CA TRP A 535 10.84 -15.71 7.51
C TRP A 535 10.82 -14.46 6.63
N SER A 536 11.78 -13.57 6.84
CA SER A 536 12.20 -12.60 5.84
C SER A 536 13.42 -13.12 5.09
N TYR A 537 13.65 -12.64 3.87
CA TYR A 537 14.71 -13.14 2.99
C TYR A 537 15.51 -11.98 2.38
N ILE A 538 16.78 -12.26 2.13
CA ILE A 538 17.61 -11.51 1.17
C ILE A 538 17.93 -12.48 0.04
N LEU A 539 17.53 -12.09 -1.18
CA LEU A 539 17.69 -12.89 -2.39
C LEU A 539 18.76 -12.29 -3.30
N ARG A 540 19.39 -13.15 -4.12
CA ARG A 540 20.27 -12.75 -5.23
C ARG A 540 19.63 -13.11 -6.56
N PRO A 541 19.36 -12.14 -7.46
CA PRO A 541 18.77 -12.44 -8.75
C PRO A 541 19.69 -13.29 -9.64
N LEU A 542 19.08 -14.24 -10.32
CA LEU A 542 19.70 -15.13 -11.30
C LEU A 542 19.32 -14.67 -12.72
N ALA A 543 20.03 -15.17 -13.73
CA ALA A 543 19.75 -14.81 -15.14
C ALA A 543 18.28 -15.01 -15.56
N GLY A 544 17.59 -16.01 -14.97
CA GLY A 544 16.17 -16.26 -15.22
C GLY A 544 15.22 -15.13 -14.83
N ALA A 545 15.66 -14.14 -14.02
CA ALA A 545 14.90 -12.93 -13.70
C ALA A 545 14.47 -12.13 -14.94
N GLU A 546 15.16 -12.30 -16.07
CA GLU A 546 14.76 -11.78 -17.38
C GLU A 546 13.31 -12.16 -17.73
N ARG A 547 12.87 -13.40 -17.40
CA ARG A 547 11.52 -13.91 -17.75
C ARG A 547 10.38 -13.16 -17.04
N SER A 548 10.68 -12.50 -15.93
CA SER A 548 9.74 -11.68 -15.14
C SER A 548 9.95 -10.17 -15.34
N GLY A 549 10.70 -9.75 -16.37
CA GLY A 549 11.06 -8.34 -16.58
C GLY A 549 11.96 -7.83 -15.45
N TYR A 550 12.97 -8.62 -15.07
CA TYR A 550 13.88 -8.39 -13.96
C TYR A 550 13.15 -7.97 -12.68
N SER A 551 12.14 -8.74 -12.29
CA SER A 551 11.26 -8.42 -11.17
C SER A 551 10.86 -9.64 -10.34
N VAL A 552 10.68 -9.46 -9.03
CA VAL A 552 10.11 -10.48 -8.13
C VAL A 552 9.11 -9.82 -7.16
N ASN A 553 8.57 -10.59 -6.21
CA ASN A 553 7.62 -10.11 -5.19
C ASN A 553 8.19 -8.98 -4.29
N HIS A 554 7.36 -8.40 -3.43
CA HIS A 554 7.77 -7.39 -2.43
C HIS A 554 7.62 -7.82 -0.96
N GLY A 555 7.12 -9.02 -0.73
CA GLY A 555 6.88 -9.60 0.59
C GLY A 555 6.11 -10.91 0.47
N ALA A 556 5.44 -11.33 1.54
CA ALA A 556 4.57 -12.52 1.52
C ALA A 556 3.17 -12.26 0.90
N GLY A 557 2.69 -11.02 0.88
CA GLY A 557 1.33 -10.70 0.42
C GLY A 557 0.24 -11.11 1.42
N ARG A 558 -0.90 -10.41 1.40
CA ARG A 558 -1.98 -10.66 2.36
C ARG A 558 -2.80 -11.91 1.99
N ARG A 559 -3.33 -12.58 3.02
CA ARG A 559 -4.31 -13.66 2.91
C ARG A 559 -5.64 -13.30 3.59
N LEU A 560 -5.58 -12.58 4.71
CA LEU A 560 -6.77 -12.08 5.40
C LEU A 560 -6.88 -10.56 5.26
N SER A 561 -8.12 -10.05 5.20
CA SER A 561 -8.36 -8.62 5.37
C SER A 561 -7.87 -8.16 6.76
N ARG A 562 -7.60 -6.86 6.94
CA ARG A 562 -7.11 -6.35 8.24
C ARG A 562 -8.06 -6.67 9.39
N GLY A 563 -9.36 -6.47 9.19
CA GLY A 563 -10.37 -6.74 10.21
C GLY A 563 -10.89 -8.17 10.22
N GLU A 564 -10.71 -8.94 9.14
CA GLU A 564 -10.93 -10.39 9.21
C GLU A 564 -9.95 -11.00 10.21
N ALA A 565 -8.66 -10.63 10.13
CA ALA A 565 -7.68 -11.03 11.13
C ALA A 565 -8.02 -10.53 12.55
N ILE A 566 -8.56 -9.30 12.70
CA ILE A 566 -9.05 -8.81 14.01
C ILE A 566 -10.29 -9.59 14.52
N ARG A 567 -11.16 -10.08 13.64
CA ARG A 567 -12.36 -10.87 13.99
C ARG A 567 -12.02 -12.32 14.31
N THR A 568 -11.08 -12.93 13.59
CA THR A 568 -10.83 -14.38 13.66
C THR A 568 -9.69 -14.75 14.61
N LEU A 569 -8.69 -13.87 14.80
CA LEU A 569 -7.52 -14.16 15.63
C LEU A 569 -7.73 -13.75 17.09
N SER A 570 -7.38 -14.64 18.03
CA SER A 570 -7.39 -14.33 19.45
C SER A 570 -6.16 -13.51 19.81
N GLN A 571 -6.35 -12.25 20.24
CA GLN A 571 -5.27 -11.39 20.75
C GLN A 571 -4.38 -12.12 21.75
N ARG A 572 -4.97 -12.86 22.69
CA ARG A 572 -4.20 -13.60 23.68
C ARG A 572 -3.38 -14.73 23.06
N ALA A 573 -3.97 -15.52 22.16
CA ALA A 573 -3.24 -16.62 21.52
C ALA A 573 -2.05 -16.09 20.71
N ILE A 574 -2.24 -15.02 19.95
CA ILE A 574 -1.18 -14.37 19.18
C ILE A 574 -0.12 -13.73 20.11
N ASP A 575 -0.51 -12.99 21.15
CA ASP A 575 0.44 -12.40 22.11
C ASP A 575 1.21 -13.47 22.92
N ASP A 576 0.61 -14.65 23.15
CA ASP A 576 1.24 -15.80 23.82
C ASP A 576 2.18 -16.55 22.85
N GLU A 577 1.74 -16.87 21.62
CA GLU A 577 2.54 -17.48 20.54
C GLU A 577 3.83 -16.69 20.20
N TYR A 578 3.74 -15.35 20.14
CA TYR A 578 4.89 -14.51 19.82
C TYR A 578 5.89 -14.50 20.98
N ARG A 579 5.41 -14.63 22.22
CA ARG A 579 6.25 -14.72 23.42
C ARG A 579 6.95 -16.07 23.51
N GLU A 580 6.27 -17.16 23.16
CA GLU A 580 6.84 -18.50 23.03
C GLU A 580 7.90 -18.55 21.91
N ALA A 581 7.68 -17.84 20.80
CA ALA A 581 8.68 -17.64 19.75
C ALA A 581 9.79 -16.62 20.12
N GLY A 582 9.75 -15.99 21.30
CA GLY A 582 10.72 -15.01 21.77
C GLY A 582 10.68 -13.63 21.08
N ILE A 583 9.63 -13.33 20.32
CA ILE A 583 9.52 -12.13 19.47
C ILE A 583 8.95 -10.95 20.26
N LEU A 584 9.76 -9.90 20.46
CA LEU A 584 9.30 -8.68 21.12
C LEU A 584 8.61 -7.72 20.14
N VAL A 585 7.29 -7.63 20.20
CA VAL A 585 6.55 -6.58 19.47
C VAL A 585 6.46 -5.28 20.29
N ASN A 586 6.82 -4.16 19.66
CA ASN A 586 6.85 -2.81 20.25
C ASN A 586 7.64 -2.74 21.58
N THR A 587 7.07 -2.16 22.64
CA THR A 587 7.65 -2.19 24.01
C THR A 587 6.67 -2.73 25.05
N ASP A 588 5.58 -3.34 24.61
CA ASP A 588 4.52 -3.94 25.44
C ASP A 588 4.20 -5.39 25.06
N GLY A 589 4.86 -5.94 24.02
CA GLY A 589 4.68 -7.32 23.56
C GLY A 589 3.36 -7.57 22.82
N ARG A 590 2.54 -6.54 22.60
CA ARG A 590 1.21 -6.70 22.02
C ARG A 590 1.24 -6.62 20.50
N VAL A 591 0.83 -7.70 19.86
CA VAL A 591 0.81 -7.82 18.40
C VAL A 591 -0.43 -7.11 17.83
N PRO A 592 -0.30 -6.27 16.78
CA PRO A 592 -1.46 -5.83 16.00
C PRO A 592 -2.00 -7.01 15.18
N LEU A 593 -3.22 -7.47 15.47
CA LEU A 593 -3.81 -8.66 14.84
C LEU A 593 -3.93 -8.55 13.31
N ASP A 594 -4.19 -7.34 12.81
CA ASP A 594 -4.26 -7.03 11.38
C ASP A 594 -2.90 -7.15 10.66
N GLU A 595 -1.81 -7.24 11.42
CA GLU A 595 -0.42 -7.31 10.98
C GLU A 595 0.30 -8.58 11.50
N ALA A 596 -0.42 -9.52 12.10
CA ALA A 596 0.09 -10.79 12.62
C ALA A 596 0.26 -11.86 11.52
N ALA A 597 1.06 -12.89 11.78
CA ALA A 597 1.45 -13.89 10.78
C ALA A 597 0.29 -14.57 10.03
N PRO A 598 -0.81 -14.99 10.68
CA PRO A 598 -1.93 -15.63 9.97
C PRO A 598 -2.66 -14.72 8.96
N ALA A 599 -2.42 -13.40 9.00
CA ALA A 599 -3.01 -12.45 8.06
C ALA A 599 -2.31 -12.41 6.68
N TYR A 600 -1.17 -13.09 6.55
CA TYR A 600 -0.33 -13.14 5.34
C TYR A 600 -0.29 -14.57 4.76
N LYS A 601 0.20 -14.72 3.52
CA LYS A 601 0.63 -16.03 2.99
C LYS A 601 1.92 -16.47 3.70
N SER A 602 2.35 -17.72 3.50
CA SER A 602 3.70 -18.12 3.90
C SER A 602 4.74 -17.46 2.99
N SER A 603 5.69 -16.76 3.59
CA SER A 603 6.86 -16.19 2.91
C SER A 603 7.68 -17.27 2.19
N GLN A 604 7.82 -18.46 2.81
CA GLN A 604 8.53 -19.60 2.24
C GLN A 604 7.86 -20.08 0.94
N GLU A 605 6.53 -20.25 0.93
CA GLU A 605 5.79 -20.67 -0.27
C GLU A 605 5.87 -19.64 -1.40
N VAL A 606 5.90 -18.36 -1.05
CA VAL A 606 6.04 -17.26 -2.02
C VAL A 606 7.46 -17.21 -2.60
N VAL A 607 8.49 -17.37 -1.77
CA VAL A 607 9.89 -17.42 -2.23
C VAL A 607 10.22 -18.73 -2.98
N GLU A 608 9.57 -19.84 -2.63
CA GLU A 608 9.69 -21.11 -3.35
C GLU A 608 9.29 -20.98 -4.83
N ALA A 609 8.24 -20.22 -5.15
CA ALA A 609 7.88 -19.94 -6.55
C ALA A 609 8.97 -19.15 -7.30
N VAL A 610 9.66 -18.23 -6.62
CA VAL A 610 10.77 -17.42 -7.18
C VAL A 610 12.01 -18.29 -7.47
N ILE A 611 12.33 -19.21 -6.55
CA ILE A 611 13.44 -20.18 -6.69
C ILE A 611 13.12 -21.19 -7.80
N ASN A 612 11.92 -21.78 -7.79
CA ASN A 612 11.50 -22.79 -8.78
C ASN A 612 11.44 -22.23 -10.21
N ALA A 613 11.17 -20.93 -10.36
CA ALA A 613 11.25 -20.21 -11.63
C ALA A 613 12.68 -19.71 -11.98
N GLY A 614 13.68 -20.01 -11.16
CA GLY A 614 15.08 -19.63 -11.38
C GLY A 614 15.29 -18.11 -11.49
N LEU A 615 14.44 -17.31 -10.83
CA LEU A 615 14.54 -15.84 -10.86
C LEU A 615 15.55 -15.32 -9.84
N ALA A 616 15.65 -15.97 -8.68
CA ALA A 616 16.57 -15.61 -7.61
C ALA A 616 16.85 -16.79 -6.67
N GLU A 617 18.01 -16.77 -6.01
CA GLU A 617 18.38 -17.68 -4.92
C GLU A 617 18.40 -16.98 -3.56
N VAL A 618 18.46 -17.74 -2.47
CA VAL A 618 18.42 -17.21 -1.09
C VAL A 618 19.83 -17.04 -0.51
N GLU A 619 20.24 -15.80 -0.31
CA GLU A 619 21.49 -15.45 0.40
C GLU A 619 21.29 -15.54 1.92
N HIS A 620 20.27 -14.85 2.45
CA HIS A 620 19.92 -14.88 3.87
C HIS A 620 18.46 -15.27 4.09
N ARG A 621 18.23 -16.11 5.11
CA ARG A 621 16.94 -16.30 5.79
C ARG A 621 17.03 -15.59 7.14
N LEU A 622 16.05 -14.76 7.44
CA LEU A 622 16.04 -13.84 8.56
C LEU A 622 14.82 -14.11 9.46
N TRP A 623 15.04 -14.52 10.71
CA TRP A 623 13.96 -14.72 11.69
C TRP A 623 13.78 -13.49 12.59
N PRO A 624 12.55 -12.98 12.78
CA PRO A 624 12.31 -11.84 13.68
C PRO A 624 12.64 -12.14 15.15
N LEU A 625 13.36 -11.21 15.78
CA LEU A 625 13.64 -11.18 17.22
C LEU A 625 12.83 -10.08 17.92
N ALA A 626 12.64 -8.94 17.24
CA ALA A 626 11.80 -7.84 17.70
C ALA A 626 11.19 -7.07 16.52
N SER A 627 9.95 -6.60 16.66
CA SER A 627 9.21 -5.89 15.60
C SER A 627 8.54 -4.62 16.16
N LEU A 628 8.98 -3.46 15.67
CA LEU A 628 8.36 -2.16 15.92
C LEU A 628 7.34 -1.89 14.81
N LYS A 629 6.06 -1.78 15.14
CA LYS A 629 4.98 -1.40 14.21
C LYS A 629 4.48 0.01 14.54
N GLY A 630 4.00 0.74 13.53
CA GLY A 630 3.48 2.10 13.74
C GLY A 630 2.14 2.13 14.47
N THR A 631 2.14 2.42 15.77
CA THR A 631 0.90 2.51 16.59
C THR A 631 0.41 3.95 16.74
N ASP A 632 -0.84 4.24 16.36
CA ASP A 632 -1.49 5.57 16.48
C ASP A 632 -1.71 6.07 17.94
N LYS A 633 -1.16 5.38 18.96
CA LYS A 633 -1.24 5.76 20.38
C LYS A 633 -0.12 6.75 20.75
N LYS A 634 -0.41 8.06 20.69
CA LYS A 634 0.52 9.12 21.15
C LYS A 634 1.09 8.85 22.54
N SER A 635 2.39 9.09 22.69
CA SER A 635 3.26 8.66 23.82
C SER A 635 2.96 9.26 25.20
N GLY A 636 1.98 10.16 25.33
CA GLY A 636 1.72 10.98 26.52
C GLY A 636 1.27 10.26 27.81
N ARG A 637 1.20 8.91 27.84
CA ARG A 637 0.69 8.15 29.00
C ARG A 637 1.70 7.23 29.71
N ARG A 638 2.99 7.23 29.34
CA ARG A 638 4.04 6.38 29.98
C ARG A 638 4.19 6.61 31.50
N LYS A 639 3.78 7.76 32.07
CA LYS A 639 3.95 8.12 33.50
C LYS A 639 3.09 7.36 34.53
N LYS A 640 2.14 6.47 34.16
CA LYS A 640 1.23 5.81 35.14
C LYS A 640 1.41 4.31 35.40
N TYR A 641 2.21 3.57 34.62
CA TYR A 641 2.35 2.11 34.80
C TYR A 641 3.62 1.65 35.55
N ALA A 642 4.63 2.52 35.71
CA ALA A 642 5.91 2.22 36.36
C ALA A 642 5.86 2.02 37.90
N LYS A 643 4.74 1.50 38.45
CA LYS A 643 4.56 1.23 39.88
C LYS A 643 3.89 -0.12 40.22
N LYS A 644 3.60 -0.99 39.23
CA LYS A 644 3.02 -2.34 39.46
C LYS A 644 3.52 -3.42 38.48
N SER A 645 4.82 -3.66 38.44
CA SER A 645 5.40 -4.87 37.81
C SER A 645 6.82 -5.16 38.31
N GLY A 646 6.97 -5.31 39.64
CA GLY A 646 8.19 -5.83 40.26
C GLY A 646 8.25 -7.35 40.18
N ARG A 647 8.48 -7.89 38.98
CA ARG A 647 8.92 -9.27 38.74
C ARG A 647 9.94 -9.23 37.61
N HIS A 648 10.97 -10.08 37.71
CA HIS A 648 12.04 -10.14 36.71
C HIS A 648 11.50 -10.59 35.36
N PHE A 649 12.11 -10.04 34.30
CA PHE A 649 12.15 -10.65 32.98
C PHE A 649 13.22 -11.75 32.99
#